data_AF-A0AAD4K571-F1
#
_entry.id   AF-A0AAD4K571-F1
#
_cell.length_a   1.000
_cell.length_b   1.000
_cell.length_c   1.000
_cell.angle_alpha   90.00
_cell.angle_beta   90.00
_cell.angle_gamma   90.00
#
_symmetry.space_group_name_H-M   'P 1'
#
loop_
_entity.id
_entity.type
_entity.pdbx_description
1 polymer ?
#
loop_
_entity_poly.entity_id
_entity_poly.type
_entity_poly.pdbx_seq_one_letter_code
_entity_poly.pdbx_strand_id
1 'polypeptide(L)'
;EPSKSSSESSKAVCIMPPRPGTASKNFKELYIPRDQLTPVTFPIQEAQRWLTLVGKSEKVYRFPLPTILPKVIQTRFVPKGEIPKDVAVDRRRRQYANMNLVEELKKAGLTDDVLQPTEEQYNLMSEFAFPHKFPLSFFDDSNYDISSPQAWFDLGIVGDVHYPLPARAYLPYNRSLRSCRWTLAAVTAYSSKTDLWTLISLEDEYTYEVPKLQFMFLAEDPHKYIQRLKAAIHERHKGEQLMLMELIVDCVLHDDIESTTFQSFKPIEEILAQAKVSEQCKRRLRSEVNIVFERLMALYELEQFIIHMPKEFPQFRNISLKEFMPTAARVDFADHERKELQAQGIDIKERRYRWLRASLFYCVGGIDAMMGVASECQHVETLSIFVCNFNKPTALLDFLQSQEAHSDNVATFLKVYWPQQLTTVITLVLRALGKGWLDISLKNWTVYEMCKISRFLLQVKFRMQECMEVLLLTSLMNFCKLVCDPCMQFLQLKNNYKWTSNFIETEFPYMKPVFAMTIGIGEDRKVFYSTNPDEFQPALIGIFKRGLEKTAGVRIIDADVMSNMKFARNLFILTVELIEDTFLVQNELMRRCYSQAVLPLKAYARHYERFVDFYLLNLVDFMKDYAAAKKPSSQVKRDIIEFKRQKEEVREILPAYITIGPFYINVDTLKQFLVKKYIDLVRRIFEYYVDRMYETNELILEHCQEVFHHIAMRPVSIEHLFEIRDFSLTVPDIVDDIRAEIQVMWLEYDMLDSFFYNLSDHQFAMKWNAYAWPHQILVRLSTLKDEQKIDIEEFLRQHYSECQGFEERLESLNDEVQAYSLVFNANRAQETSVDIKKTWALIKELEKLGNTLQYRQELFELEPLSTEFLTSIVESFQPYKKLWYACANFHKLEDATLGNPIAQLDLDEVWSNLMNLRKELVESLENFNEKPEIMDVANVFIAKIDGFIPVYNSVKDLRNENWMYLHWMELSKVIGNEIKYTVALNYLYLVRKGILNFLPEVHEISVKATNEAEEIMKAIEEEERRKQAELDALLLRKQLRKCRRDIL
;
A
#
# COMPACT_ATOMS: atom_id res chain seq x y z
N GLU A 1 56.50 53.82 -72.96
CA GLU A 1 56.47 53.45 -74.40
C GLU A 1 57.56 52.43 -74.68
N PRO A 2 57.40 51.50 -75.63
CA PRO A 2 56.30 50.55 -75.82
C PRO A 2 56.88 49.09 -75.91
N SER A 3 56.16 47.97 -76.00
CA SER A 3 54.87 47.65 -76.61
C SER A 3 54.36 46.26 -76.17
N LYS A 4 53.06 46.20 -75.81
CA LYS A 4 51.98 45.25 -76.23
C LYS A 4 52.23 43.72 -76.08
N SER A 5 51.32 42.87 -75.61
CA SER A 5 49.85 42.93 -75.41
C SER A 5 49.35 41.61 -74.76
N SER A 6 48.27 41.68 -73.95
CA SER A 6 47.13 40.73 -73.78
C SER A 6 47.40 39.21 -73.62
N SER A 7 46.73 38.41 -72.81
CA SER A 7 45.46 38.50 -72.06
C SER A 7 45.30 37.22 -71.23
N GLU A 8 44.61 37.30 -70.11
CA GLU A 8 44.10 36.18 -69.33
C GLU A 8 43.14 35.29 -70.15
N SER A 9 43.23 33.96 -70.01
CA SER A 9 42.07 33.07 -70.19
C SER A 9 42.27 31.74 -69.47
N SER A 10 41.30 31.44 -68.61
CA SER A 10 40.97 30.18 -67.97
C SER A 10 41.28 28.92 -68.79
N LYS A 11 41.97 27.96 -68.16
CA LYS A 11 42.16 26.60 -68.67
C LYS A 11 40.83 25.85 -68.69
N ALA A 12 40.30 25.61 -69.89
CA ALA A 12 39.36 24.52 -70.15
C ALA A 12 40.16 23.32 -70.68
N VAL A 13 40.13 22.19 -69.96
CA VAL A 13 40.73 20.94 -70.42
C VAL A 13 39.74 20.26 -71.37
N CYS A 14 40.18 20.13 -72.62
CA CYS A 14 39.53 19.45 -73.72
C CYS A 14 39.73 17.93 -73.61
N ILE A 15 38.65 17.14 -73.64
CA ILE A 15 38.71 15.69 -73.85
C ILE A 15 38.24 15.39 -75.29
N MET A 16 39.23 15.11 -76.14
CA MET A 16 39.19 14.40 -77.44
C MET A 16 38.63 15.10 -78.71
N PRO A 17 39.22 14.80 -79.89
CA PRO A 17 38.91 15.44 -81.17
C PRO A 17 37.73 14.75 -81.91
N PRO A 18 37.02 15.45 -82.81
CA PRO A 18 36.01 14.82 -83.66
C PRO A 18 36.65 14.02 -84.81
N ARG A 19 36.09 12.85 -85.13
CA ARG A 19 36.45 12.04 -86.30
C ARG A 19 36.04 12.73 -87.63
N PRO A 20 36.76 12.48 -88.74
CA PRO A 20 36.48 13.08 -90.05
C PRO A 20 35.27 12.41 -90.72
N GLY A 21 34.34 13.20 -91.26
CA GLY A 21 33.26 12.66 -92.12
C GLY A 21 31.88 13.32 -92.05
N THR A 22 31.70 14.46 -91.38
CA THR A 22 30.41 15.18 -91.41
C THR A 22 30.57 16.56 -92.03
N ALA A 23 29.99 16.74 -93.21
CA ALA A 23 29.93 18.01 -93.91
C ALA A 23 29.17 19.05 -93.08
N SER A 24 29.72 20.26 -92.94
CA SER A 24 29.03 21.39 -92.31
C SER A 24 27.87 21.85 -93.19
N LYS A 25 26.65 21.48 -92.81
CA LYS A 25 25.44 22.16 -93.33
C LYS A 25 25.10 23.31 -92.39
N ASN A 26 25.32 24.54 -92.85
CA ASN A 26 24.82 25.74 -92.19
C ASN A 26 23.29 25.80 -92.33
N PHE A 27 22.57 25.76 -91.21
CA PHE A 27 21.15 26.10 -91.16
C PHE A 27 20.95 27.27 -90.19
N LYS A 28 20.16 28.26 -90.62
CA LYS A 28 19.68 29.34 -89.76
C LYS A 28 18.77 28.75 -88.68
N GLU A 29 19.08 29.04 -87.43
CA GLU A 29 18.24 28.71 -86.29
C GLU A 29 16.94 29.53 -86.37
N LEU A 30 15.80 28.83 -86.43
CA LEU A 30 14.48 29.43 -86.26
C LEU A 30 14.11 29.27 -84.79
N TYR A 31 14.14 30.38 -84.05
CA TYR A 31 13.73 30.43 -82.65
C TYR A 31 12.20 30.39 -82.57
N ILE A 32 11.65 29.30 -82.04
CA ILE A 32 10.23 29.19 -81.68
C ILE A 32 10.14 29.30 -80.15
N PRO A 33 9.48 30.33 -79.60
CA PRO A 33 9.27 30.49 -78.16
C PRO A 33 8.58 29.28 -77.54
N ARG A 34 9.01 28.87 -76.34
CA ARG A 34 8.54 27.65 -75.64
C ARG A 34 7.04 27.63 -75.38
N ASP A 35 6.43 28.80 -75.33
CA ASP A 35 5.02 29.07 -75.10
C ASP A 35 4.13 28.64 -76.29
N GLN A 36 4.72 28.33 -77.45
CA GLN A 36 4.04 27.80 -78.63
C GLN A 36 4.12 26.27 -78.76
N LEU A 37 4.79 25.57 -77.84
CA LEU A 37 4.87 24.10 -77.84
C LEU A 37 3.81 23.53 -76.91
N THR A 38 2.77 22.90 -77.48
CA THR A 38 1.75 22.16 -76.72
C THR A 38 2.39 21.01 -75.93
N PRO A 39 2.19 20.91 -74.61
CA PRO A 39 2.67 19.78 -73.82
C PRO A 39 1.86 18.52 -74.18
N VAL A 40 2.49 17.60 -74.93
CA VAL A 40 1.87 16.31 -75.25
C VAL A 40 2.16 15.33 -74.13
N THR A 41 1.24 15.21 -73.17
CA THR A 41 1.17 14.04 -72.29
C THR A 41 0.44 12.92 -73.03
N PHE A 42 1.13 11.84 -73.38
CA PHE A 42 0.51 10.62 -73.90
C PHE A 42 -0.17 9.86 -72.75
N PRO A 43 -1.51 9.68 -72.74
CA PRO A 43 -2.17 8.89 -71.73
C PRO A 43 -2.03 7.40 -72.08
N ILE A 44 -1.29 6.67 -71.24
CA ILE A 44 -1.19 5.20 -71.33
C ILE A 44 -2.46 4.58 -70.70
N GLN A 45 -3.20 3.77 -71.48
CA GLN A 45 -4.44 3.09 -71.06
C GLN A 45 -4.20 2.09 -69.89
N GLU A 46 -5.21 1.91 -69.03
CA GLU A 46 -5.16 1.21 -67.72
C GLU A 46 -4.58 -0.23 -67.74
N ALA A 47 -4.65 -0.94 -68.87
CA ALA A 47 -4.09 -2.28 -69.01
C ALA A 47 -2.55 -2.33 -68.95
N GLN A 48 -1.86 -1.20 -69.06
CA GLN A 48 -0.38 -1.13 -69.05
C GLN A 48 0.23 -0.81 -67.67
N ARG A 49 -0.56 -0.65 -66.59
CA ARG A 49 -0.02 -0.26 -65.27
C ARG A 49 0.51 -1.42 -64.42
N TRP A 50 0.10 -2.66 -64.71
CA TRP A 50 0.42 -3.84 -63.90
C TRP A 50 0.73 -5.06 -64.77
N LEU A 51 1.76 -5.83 -64.42
CA LEU A 51 1.90 -7.21 -64.87
C LEU A 51 1.10 -8.10 -63.93
N THR A 52 0.25 -8.98 -64.48
CA THR A 52 -0.55 -9.92 -63.70
C THR A 52 -0.16 -11.34 -64.08
N LEU A 53 0.28 -12.13 -63.11
CA LEU A 53 0.58 -13.56 -63.28
C LEU A 53 -0.37 -14.39 -62.43
N VAL A 54 -0.76 -15.55 -62.93
CA VAL A 54 -1.69 -16.47 -62.25
C VAL A 54 -0.88 -17.65 -61.70
N GLY A 55 -1.02 -17.92 -60.40
CA GLY A 55 -0.41 -19.06 -59.72
C GLY A 55 -1.20 -20.35 -59.93
N LYS A 56 -0.69 -21.47 -59.41
CA LYS A 56 -1.30 -22.80 -59.53
C LYS A 56 -2.74 -22.90 -59.00
N SER A 57 -3.12 -22.12 -57.99
CA SER A 57 -4.48 -22.12 -57.42
C SER A 57 -5.44 -21.11 -58.08
N GLU A 58 -5.13 -20.63 -59.28
CA GLU A 58 -5.78 -19.47 -59.93
C GLU A 58 -5.59 -18.14 -59.16
N LYS A 59 -4.71 -18.12 -58.15
CA LYS A 59 -4.39 -16.92 -57.37
C LYS A 59 -3.68 -15.88 -58.24
N VAL A 60 -4.20 -14.66 -58.21
CA VAL A 60 -3.72 -13.56 -59.05
C VAL A 60 -2.64 -12.76 -58.32
N TYR A 61 -1.42 -12.73 -58.89
CA TYR A 61 -0.29 -11.94 -58.41
C TYR A 61 -0.12 -10.70 -59.28
N ARG A 62 -0.15 -9.50 -58.67
CA ARG A 62 -0.03 -8.21 -59.35
C ARG A 62 1.33 -7.57 -59.08
N PHE A 63 1.99 -7.17 -60.15
CA PHE A 63 3.31 -6.55 -60.14
C PHE A 63 3.23 -5.16 -60.78
N PRO A 64 3.64 -4.07 -60.09
CA PRO A 64 3.65 -2.72 -60.66
C PRO A 64 4.53 -2.65 -61.91
N LEU A 65 4.13 -1.87 -62.93
CA LEU A 65 4.91 -1.71 -64.17
C LEU A 65 6.41 -1.40 -63.93
N PRO A 66 6.82 -0.52 -63.00
CA PRO A 66 8.24 -0.23 -62.77
C PRO A 66 9.10 -1.47 -62.44
N THR A 67 8.52 -2.51 -61.84
CA THR A 67 9.23 -3.74 -61.44
C THR A 67 9.65 -4.63 -62.61
N ILE A 68 9.15 -4.37 -63.83
CA ILE A 68 9.51 -5.09 -65.06
C ILE A 68 10.22 -4.20 -66.09
N LEU A 69 10.50 -2.95 -65.74
CA LEU A 69 11.19 -2.02 -66.63
C LEU A 69 12.71 -2.12 -66.41
N PRO A 70 13.49 -2.38 -67.47
CA PRO A 70 14.93 -2.47 -67.33
C PRO A 70 15.56 -1.11 -67.03
N LYS A 71 16.56 -1.12 -66.15
CA LYS A 71 17.29 0.10 -65.76
C LYS A 71 18.12 0.63 -66.94
N VAL A 72 17.87 1.87 -67.34
CA VAL A 72 18.62 2.59 -68.37
C VAL A 72 19.26 3.83 -67.74
N ILE A 73 20.59 3.85 -67.68
CA ILE A 73 21.36 5.02 -67.28
C ILE A 73 21.63 5.85 -68.54
N GLN A 74 21.01 7.03 -68.60
CA GLN A 74 21.18 8.00 -69.68
C GLN A 74 21.13 9.41 -69.09
N THR A 75 21.85 10.36 -69.70
CA THR A 75 21.85 11.76 -69.29
C THR A 75 20.45 12.37 -69.43
N ARG A 76 20.10 13.30 -68.53
CA ARG A 76 18.79 13.97 -68.52
C ARG A 76 18.50 14.73 -69.83
N PHE A 77 19.54 15.15 -70.53
CA PHE A 77 19.48 15.69 -71.88
C PHE A 77 20.09 14.66 -72.84
N VAL A 78 19.28 14.16 -73.77
CA VAL A 78 19.70 13.18 -74.79
C VAL A 78 20.15 13.95 -76.05
N PRO A 79 21.38 13.75 -76.55
CA PRO A 79 21.85 14.38 -77.79
C PRO A 79 20.96 14.05 -79.00
N LYS A 80 20.86 14.98 -79.96
CA LYS A 80 20.11 14.76 -81.21
C LYS A 80 20.67 13.54 -81.96
N GLY A 81 19.83 12.53 -82.22
CA GLY A 81 20.18 11.29 -82.92
C GLY A 81 20.21 10.05 -82.01
N GLU A 82 20.22 10.23 -80.69
CA GLU A 82 20.13 9.14 -79.72
C GLU A 82 18.69 8.83 -79.31
N ILE A 83 18.44 7.58 -78.93
CA ILE A 83 17.11 7.09 -78.58
C ILE A 83 16.70 7.71 -77.22
N PRO A 84 15.48 8.28 -77.09
CA PRO A 84 14.97 8.76 -75.81
C PRO A 84 14.90 7.64 -74.76
N LYS A 85 15.10 7.99 -73.48
CA LYS A 85 15.17 7.03 -72.37
C LYS A 85 13.99 6.06 -72.33
N ASP A 86 12.76 6.55 -72.46
CA ASP A 86 11.55 5.71 -72.41
C ASP A 86 11.49 4.70 -73.57
N VAL A 87 11.96 5.10 -74.75
CA VAL A 87 12.06 4.21 -75.93
C VAL A 87 13.18 3.20 -75.75
N ALA A 88 14.29 3.57 -75.12
CA ALA A 88 15.39 2.66 -74.81
C ALA A 88 14.96 1.61 -73.75
N VAL A 89 14.21 2.03 -72.73
CA VAL A 89 13.61 1.15 -71.71
C VAL A 89 12.63 0.17 -72.36
N ASP A 90 11.71 0.64 -73.21
CA ASP A 90 10.74 -0.23 -73.87
C ASP A 90 11.40 -1.22 -74.86
N ARG A 91 12.42 -0.78 -75.62
CA ARG A 91 13.19 -1.68 -76.50
C ARG A 91 13.86 -2.80 -75.72
N ARG A 92 14.54 -2.49 -74.61
CA ARG A 92 15.18 -3.49 -73.76
C ARG A 92 14.16 -4.42 -73.10
N ARG A 93 13.01 -3.89 -72.66
CA ARG A 93 11.92 -4.70 -72.09
C ARG A 93 11.44 -5.75 -73.07
N ARG A 94 11.19 -5.36 -74.33
CA ARG A 94 10.78 -6.30 -75.40
C ARG A 94 11.88 -7.31 -75.72
N GLN A 95 13.14 -6.89 -75.70
CA GLN A 95 14.28 -7.79 -75.89
C GLN A 95 14.36 -8.83 -74.77
N TYR A 96 14.28 -8.43 -73.51
CA TYR A 96 14.36 -9.34 -72.36
C TYR A 96 13.14 -10.27 -72.29
N ALA A 97 11.94 -9.77 -72.61
CA ALA A 97 10.72 -10.59 -72.64
C ALA A 97 10.72 -11.66 -73.75
N ASN A 98 11.38 -11.39 -74.89
CA ASN A 98 11.52 -12.35 -75.99
C ASN A 98 12.60 -13.41 -75.75
N MET A 99 13.42 -13.29 -74.70
CA MET A 99 14.50 -14.24 -74.40
C MET A 99 13.99 -15.38 -73.50
N ASN A 100 14.27 -16.62 -73.90
CA ASN A 100 14.03 -17.78 -73.05
C ASN A 100 15.26 -18.09 -72.19
N LEU A 101 15.22 -17.69 -70.91
CA LEU A 101 16.33 -17.89 -69.96
C LEU A 101 16.84 -19.34 -69.93
N VAL A 102 15.96 -20.35 -69.98
CA VAL A 102 16.36 -21.77 -69.89
C VAL A 102 17.18 -22.22 -71.11
N GLU A 103 16.82 -21.74 -72.30
CA GLU A 103 17.57 -22.03 -73.52
C GLU A 103 18.93 -21.32 -73.54
N GLU A 104 18.99 -20.08 -73.06
CA GLU A 104 20.24 -19.32 -72.98
C GLU A 104 21.21 -19.89 -71.93
N LEU A 105 20.70 -20.36 -70.78
CA LEU A 105 21.49 -21.11 -69.79
C LEU A 105 22.07 -22.39 -70.40
N LYS A 106 21.27 -23.14 -71.17
CA LYS A 106 21.73 -24.36 -71.86
C LYS A 106 22.80 -24.06 -72.91
N LYS A 107 22.63 -23.02 -73.74
CA LYS A 107 23.65 -22.55 -74.70
C LYS A 107 24.94 -22.12 -74.00
N ALA A 108 24.82 -21.59 -72.79
CA ALA A 108 25.93 -21.17 -71.95
C ALA A 108 26.67 -22.32 -71.26
N GLY A 109 26.19 -23.57 -71.37
CA GLY A 109 26.76 -24.75 -70.71
C GLY A 109 26.40 -24.87 -69.22
N LEU A 110 25.36 -24.15 -68.77
CA LEU A 110 24.92 -24.11 -67.38
C LEU A 110 23.86 -25.19 -67.16
N THR A 111 24.30 -26.40 -66.80
CA THR A 111 23.44 -27.54 -66.47
C THR A 111 23.16 -27.63 -64.97
N ASP A 112 22.14 -28.41 -64.59
CA ASP A 112 21.76 -28.59 -63.18
C ASP A 112 22.92 -29.11 -62.33
N ASP A 113 23.76 -30.00 -62.86
CA ASP A 113 24.95 -30.53 -62.18
C ASP A 113 25.96 -29.43 -61.79
N VAL A 114 26.01 -28.34 -62.57
CA VAL A 114 26.89 -27.20 -62.32
C VAL A 114 26.22 -26.20 -61.37
N LEU A 115 24.89 -26.03 -61.47
CA LEU A 115 24.15 -25.11 -60.60
C LEU A 115 23.93 -25.65 -59.18
N GLN A 116 24.04 -26.97 -59.00
CA GLN A 116 23.96 -27.64 -57.70
C GLN A 116 25.35 -27.81 -57.06
N PRO A 117 25.46 -27.88 -55.72
CA PRO A 117 24.39 -27.68 -54.75
C PRO A 117 23.95 -26.22 -54.63
N THR A 118 22.67 -26.01 -54.31
CA THR A 118 22.14 -24.75 -53.74
C THR A 118 22.46 -24.68 -52.24
N GLU A 119 22.34 -23.52 -51.60
CA GLU A 119 22.63 -23.41 -50.15
C GLU A 119 21.78 -24.34 -49.30
N GLU A 120 20.49 -24.46 -49.61
CA GLU A 120 19.58 -25.37 -48.91
C GLU A 120 20.02 -26.83 -49.09
N GLN A 121 20.43 -27.22 -50.31
CA GLN A 121 20.96 -28.56 -50.58
C GLN A 121 22.29 -28.82 -49.86
N TYR A 122 23.18 -27.83 -49.79
CA TYR A 122 24.46 -27.90 -49.08
C TYR A 122 24.26 -28.08 -47.57
N ASN A 123 23.31 -27.34 -46.98
CA ASN A 123 23.03 -27.40 -45.55
C ASN A 123 22.32 -28.70 -45.12
N LEU A 124 21.51 -29.30 -46.00
CA LEU A 124 20.65 -30.44 -45.66
C LEU A 124 21.15 -31.80 -46.16
N MET A 125 22.05 -31.84 -47.14
CA MET A 125 22.51 -33.08 -47.76
C MET A 125 24.00 -33.29 -47.56
N SER A 126 24.43 -34.55 -47.64
CA SER A 126 25.84 -34.92 -47.48
C SER A 126 26.71 -34.25 -48.55
N GLU A 127 27.94 -33.87 -48.17
CA GLU A 127 28.99 -33.34 -49.06
C GLU A 127 29.35 -34.27 -50.24
N PHE A 128 28.90 -35.53 -50.22
CA PHE A 128 29.06 -36.51 -51.30
C PHE A 128 27.83 -36.61 -52.23
N ALA A 129 26.76 -35.87 -51.94
CA ALA A 129 25.52 -35.91 -52.71
C ALA A 129 25.65 -35.25 -54.10
N PHE A 130 26.65 -34.38 -54.28
CA PHE A 130 26.87 -33.61 -55.49
C PHE A 130 28.34 -33.64 -55.95
N PRO A 131 28.60 -33.44 -57.26
CA PRO A 131 29.96 -33.33 -57.79
C PRO A 131 30.75 -32.15 -57.19
N HIS A 132 30.09 -31.00 -57.02
CA HIS A 132 30.67 -29.79 -56.40
C HIS A 132 30.42 -29.77 -54.90
N LYS A 133 31.38 -29.24 -54.15
CA LYS A 133 31.38 -29.22 -52.68
C LYS A 133 30.68 -27.99 -52.11
N PHE A 134 30.75 -26.86 -52.80
CA PHE A 134 30.19 -25.60 -52.30
C PHE A 134 29.05 -25.07 -53.17
N PRO A 135 28.10 -24.32 -52.56
CA PRO A 135 27.08 -23.62 -53.32
C PRO A 135 27.67 -22.43 -54.08
N LEU A 136 27.06 -22.08 -55.22
CA LEU A 136 27.53 -20.98 -56.07
C LEU A 136 27.44 -19.60 -55.41
N SER A 137 26.51 -19.42 -54.49
CA SER A 137 26.29 -18.15 -53.77
C SER A 137 27.48 -17.67 -52.96
N PHE A 138 28.35 -18.57 -52.49
CA PHE A 138 29.56 -18.20 -51.77
C PHE A 138 30.58 -17.48 -52.66
N PHE A 139 30.43 -17.58 -53.99
CA PHE A 139 31.32 -17.03 -55.00
C PHE A 139 30.63 -15.93 -55.83
N ASP A 140 29.56 -15.34 -55.29
CA ASP A 140 28.81 -14.30 -55.97
C ASP A 140 29.56 -12.95 -55.98
N ASP A 141 29.53 -12.29 -57.14
CA ASP A 141 30.03 -10.92 -57.28
C ASP A 141 28.84 -9.95 -57.38
N SER A 142 28.59 -9.24 -56.27
CA SER A 142 27.50 -8.27 -56.16
C SER A 142 27.64 -7.07 -57.09
N ASN A 143 28.82 -6.82 -57.70
CA ASN A 143 29.01 -5.75 -58.70
C ASN A 143 28.22 -6.00 -59.99
N TYR A 144 27.77 -7.23 -60.24
CA TYR A 144 26.86 -7.53 -61.34
C TYR A 144 25.42 -7.07 -61.07
N ASP A 145 25.05 -6.81 -59.81
CA ASP A 145 23.74 -6.28 -59.47
C ASP A 145 23.63 -4.79 -59.82
N ILE A 146 22.50 -4.41 -60.39
CA ILE A 146 22.29 -3.06 -60.92
C ILE A 146 21.73 -2.10 -59.88
N SER A 147 21.23 -2.60 -58.75
CA SER A 147 20.57 -1.83 -57.69
C SER A 147 20.76 -2.50 -56.32
N SER A 148 20.68 -1.72 -55.24
CA SER A 148 20.63 -2.28 -53.89
C SER A 148 19.29 -2.97 -53.62
N PRO A 149 19.20 -3.88 -52.63
CA PRO A 149 17.94 -4.54 -52.27
C PRO A 149 16.81 -3.55 -51.97
N GLN A 150 17.08 -2.48 -51.23
CA GLN A 150 16.11 -1.43 -50.95
C GLN A 150 15.60 -0.76 -52.24
N ALA A 151 16.50 -0.40 -53.16
CA ALA A 151 16.14 0.23 -54.42
C ALA A 151 15.32 -0.69 -55.33
N TRP A 152 15.45 -2.02 -55.19
CA TRP A 152 14.55 -2.98 -55.84
C TRP A 152 13.14 -2.87 -55.23
N PHE A 153 13.00 -3.00 -53.90
CA PHE A 153 11.68 -2.92 -53.25
C PHE A 153 10.96 -1.57 -53.44
N ASP A 154 11.70 -0.47 -53.57
CA ASP A 154 11.13 0.84 -53.87
C ASP A 154 10.36 0.86 -55.22
N LEU A 155 10.71 0.00 -56.18
CA LEU A 155 9.98 -0.15 -57.45
C LEU A 155 8.61 -0.80 -57.26
N GLY A 156 8.42 -1.54 -56.16
CA GLY A 156 7.18 -2.22 -55.79
C GLY A 156 6.19 -1.35 -55.00
N ILE A 157 6.59 -0.14 -54.60
CA ILE A 157 5.76 0.77 -53.79
C ILE A 157 4.76 1.48 -54.69
N VAL A 158 3.47 1.29 -54.40
CA VAL A 158 2.38 2.04 -55.05
C VAL A 158 1.48 2.61 -53.96
N GLY A 159 1.59 3.91 -53.71
CA GLY A 159 0.97 4.54 -52.54
C GLY A 159 1.63 4.06 -51.25
N ASP A 160 0.85 3.61 -50.27
CA ASP A 160 1.33 3.08 -48.99
C ASP A 160 1.47 1.54 -48.98
N VAL A 161 1.32 0.88 -50.14
CA VAL A 161 1.32 -0.59 -50.26
C VAL A 161 2.57 -1.08 -50.98
N HIS A 162 3.22 -2.10 -50.40
CA HIS A 162 4.37 -2.80 -50.99
C HIS A 162 3.91 -4.03 -51.76
N TYR A 163 4.01 -3.98 -53.09
CA TYR A 163 3.74 -5.12 -53.95
C TYR A 163 5.01 -5.97 -54.16
N PRO A 164 4.87 -7.30 -54.35
CA PRO A 164 6.01 -8.16 -54.64
C PRO A 164 6.63 -7.83 -56.01
N LEU A 165 7.85 -8.31 -56.23
CA LEU A 165 8.57 -8.15 -57.50
C LEU A 165 8.58 -9.46 -58.30
N PRO A 166 8.46 -9.41 -59.63
CA PRO A 166 8.42 -10.63 -60.43
C PRO A 166 9.84 -11.10 -60.77
N ALA A 167 10.08 -12.40 -60.61
CA ALA A 167 11.36 -13.05 -60.86
C ALA A 167 11.21 -14.42 -61.53
N ARG A 168 12.31 -14.92 -62.11
CA ARG A 168 12.51 -16.34 -62.44
C ARG A 168 13.51 -16.91 -61.45
N ALA A 169 13.16 -17.99 -60.75
CA ALA A 169 13.97 -18.58 -59.68
C ALA A 169 14.23 -20.07 -59.94
N TYR A 170 15.42 -20.54 -59.59
CA TYR A 170 15.82 -21.95 -59.62
C TYR A 170 15.48 -22.61 -58.30
N LEU A 171 14.34 -23.31 -58.26
CA LEU A 171 13.71 -23.81 -57.04
C LEU A 171 13.46 -25.32 -57.11
N PRO A 172 13.31 -26.02 -55.96
CA PRO A 172 12.98 -27.44 -55.92
C PRO A 172 11.68 -27.75 -56.68
N TYR A 173 11.69 -28.85 -57.44
CA TYR A 173 10.54 -29.33 -58.19
C TYR A 173 9.94 -30.60 -57.56
N ASN A 174 8.62 -30.73 -57.57
CA ASN A 174 7.90 -31.89 -57.02
C ASN A 174 8.28 -32.24 -55.56
N ARG A 175 8.61 -31.22 -54.74
CA ARG A 175 9.06 -31.39 -53.34
C ARG A 175 10.34 -32.24 -53.20
N SER A 176 11.11 -32.38 -54.27
CA SER A 176 12.39 -33.07 -54.25
C SER A 176 13.52 -32.05 -54.28
N LEU A 177 14.30 -32.02 -53.20
CA LEU A 177 15.55 -31.25 -53.15
C LEU A 177 16.63 -31.80 -54.09
N ARG A 178 16.43 -32.93 -54.78
CA ARG A 178 17.40 -33.41 -55.80
C ARG A 178 17.14 -32.84 -57.19
N SER A 179 15.92 -32.40 -57.46
CA SER A 179 15.52 -31.85 -58.76
C SER A 179 15.10 -30.40 -58.60
N CYS A 180 15.85 -29.48 -59.19
CA CYS A 180 15.49 -28.07 -59.21
C CYS A 180 15.13 -27.66 -60.65
N ARG A 181 14.27 -26.66 -60.81
CA ARG A 181 13.93 -26.10 -62.11
C ARG A 181 13.71 -24.60 -62.03
N TRP A 182 13.84 -23.93 -63.16
CA TRP A 182 13.53 -22.51 -63.28
C TRP A 182 12.02 -22.30 -63.35
N THR A 183 11.46 -21.57 -62.39
CA THR A 183 10.04 -21.26 -62.27
C THR A 183 9.82 -19.76 -62.14
N LEU A 184 8.60 -19.28 -62.37
CA LEU A 184 8.24 -17.91 -62.06
C LEU A 184 8.00 -17.78 -60.54
N ALA A 185 8.46 -16.68 -59.94
CA ALA A 185 8.32 -16.42 -58.51
C ALA A 185 8.04 -14.94 -58.22
N ALA A 186 7.46 -14.68 -57.05
CA ALA A 186 7.17 -13.36 -56.51
C ALA A 186 8.06 -13.08 -55.30
N VAL A 187 8.97 -12.13 -55.42
CA VAL A 187 9.91 -11.72 -54.36
C VAL A 187 9.20 -10.78 -53.39
N THR A 188 9.16 -11.11 -52.09
CA THR A 188 8.36 -10.41 -51.08
C THR A 188 9.19 -9.69 -50.02
N ALA A 189 10.36 -10.23 -49.66
CA ALA A 189 11.20 -9.66 -48.62
C ALA A 189 12.68 -9.97 -48.85
N TYR A 190 13.55 -9.26 -48.13
CA TYR A 190 14.99 -9.46 -48.10
C TYR A 190 15.49 -9.29 -46.66
N SER A 191 16.38 -10.17 -46.23
CA SER A 191 17.00 -10.13 -44.91
C SER A 191 18.44 -9.65 -45.02
N SER A 192 18.73 -8.45 -44.52
CA SER A 192 20.10 -7.91 -44.50
C SER A 192 21.04 -8.65 -43.55
N LYS A 193 20.51 -9.52 -42.66
CA LYS A 193 21.31 -10.32 -41.73
C LYS A 193 21.84 -11.59 -42.36
N THR A 194 21.02 -12.24 -43.19
CA THR A 194 21.33 -13.53 -43.82
C THR A 194 21.69 -13.39 -45.30
N ASP A 195 21.48 -12.21 -45.90
CA ASP A 195 21.62 -11.93 -47.33
C ASP A 195 20.74 -12.81 -48.24
N LEU A 196 19.65 -13.36 -47.68
CA LEU A 196 18.68 -14.18 -48.38
C LEU A 196 17.43 -13.38 -48.77
N TRP A 197 16.84 -13.77 -49.89
CA TRP A 197 15.61 -13.22 -50.42
C TRP A 197 14.47 -14.21 -50.20
N THR A 198 13.31 -13.69 -49.82
CA THR A 198 12.08 -14.47 -49.64
C THR A 198 11.25 -14.41 -50.92
N LEU A 199 10.97 -15.55 -51.53
CA LEU A 199 10.21 -15.68 -52.77
C LEU A 199 9.04 -16.64 -52.60
N ILE A 200 7.92 -16.34 -53.25
CA ILE A 200 6.78 -17.24 -53.40
C ILE A 200 6.80 -17.81 -54.81
N SER A 201 6.96 -19.12 -54.96
CA SER A 201 6.91 -19.78 -56.27
C SER A 201 5.48 -19.74 -56.83
N LEU A 202 5.32 -19.36 -58.09
CA LEU A 202 3.99 -19.29 -58.74
C LEU A 202 3.47 -20.68 -59.14
N GLU A 203 4.34 -21.69 -59.20
CA GLU A 203 3.97 -23.04 -59.63
C GLU A 203 3.46 -23.92 -58.50
N ASP A 204 3.86 -23.68 -57.25
CA ASP A 204 3.43 -24.47 -56.09
C ASP A 204 3.03 -23.63 -54.87
N GLU A 205 3.18 -22.30 -54.95
CA GLU A 205 2.75 -21.32 -53.95
C GLU A 205 3.44 -21.46 -52.59
N TYR A 206 4.57 -22.16 -52.55
CA TYR A 206 5.43 -22.22 -51.38
C TYR A 206 6.41 -21.05 -51.32
N THR A 207 6.79 -20.70 -50.09
CA THR A 207 7.79 -19.68 -49.80
C THR A 207 9.17 -20.32 -49.67
N TYR A 208 10.15 -19.75 -50.36
CA TYR A 208 11.55 -20.17 -50.36
C TYR A 208 12.44 -19.00 -49.96
N GLU A 209 13.49 -19.29 -49.21
CA GLU A 209 14.55 -18.33 -48.90
C GLU A 209 15.80 -18.71 -49.69
N VAL A 210 16.20 -17.85 -50.64
CA VAL A 210 17.32 -18.17 -51.54
C VAL A 210 18.24 -16.96 -51.75
N PRO A 211 19.54 -17.17 -52.00
CA PRO A 211 20.49 -16.14 -52.38
C PRO A 211 20.18 -15.55 -53.76
N LYS A 212 20.73 -14.35 -54.02
CA LYS A 212 20.50 -13.61 -55.27
C LYS A 212 20.88 -14.39 -56.53
N LEU A 213 21.92 -15.22 -56.50
CA LEU A 213 22.32 -16.07 -57.64
C LEU A 213 21.28 -17.12 -58.05
N GLN A 214 20.33 -17.47 -57.19
CA GLN A 214 19.30 -18.46 -57.53
C GLN A 214 18.09 -17.86 -58.24
N PHE A 215 17.99 -16.53 -58.38
CA PHE A 215 16.91 -15.91 -59.14
C PHE A 215 17.30 -14.64 -59.90
N MET A 216 16.57 -14.37 -60.97
CA MET A 216 16.69 -13.18 -61.81
C MET A 216 15.36 -12.41 -61.79
N PHE A 217 15.37 -11.12 -61.46
CA PHE A 217 14.22 -10.25 -61.64
C PHE A 217 13.89 -10.11 -63.12
N LEU A 218 12.62 -9.98 -63.48
CA LEU A 218 12.24 -9.78 -64.89
C LEU A 218 12.76 -8.46 -65.49
N ALA A 219 13.11 -7.48 -64.66
CA ALA A 219 13.71 -6.22 -65.08
C ALA A 219 15.24 -6.31 -65.33
N GLU A 220 15.90 -7.42 -64.94
CA GLU A 220 17.33 -7.61 -65.15
C GLU A 220 17.66 -8.06 -66.59
N ASP A 221 18.92 -7.85 -66.99
CA ASP A 221 19.44 -8.30 -68.29
C ASP A 221 19.84 -9.80 -68.21
N PRO A 222 19.19 -10.70 -68.97
CA PRO A 222 19.51 -12.12 -68.93
C PRO A 222 20.96 -12.45 -69.26
N HIS A 223 21.61 -11.69 -70.16
CA HIS A 223 23.00 -11.96 -70.54
C HIS A 223 23.97 -11.63 -69.42
N LYS A 224 23.74 -10.50 -68.72
CA LYS A 224 24.57 -10.11 -67.57
C LYS A 224 24.38 -11.08 -66.40
N TYR A 225 23.15 -11.53 -66.18
CA TYR A 225 22.87 -12.54 -65.16
C TYR A 225 23.58 -13.87 -65.47
N ILE A 226 23.57 -14.32 -66.72
CA ILE A 226 24.33 -15.51 -67.15
C ILE A 226 25.85 -15.30 -66.98
N GLN A 227 26.37 -14.10 -67.24
CA GLN A 227 27.78 -13.76 -66.99
C GLN A 227 28.12 -13.81 -65.50
N ARG A 228 27.24 -13.31 -64.62
CA ARG A 228 27.37 -13.41 -63.16
C ARG A 228 27.46 -14.86 -62.71
N LEU A 229 26.57 -15.73 -63.19
CA LEU A 229 26.61 -17.17 -62.92
C LEU A 229 27.92 -17.81 -63.40
N LYS A 230 28.39 -17.48 -64.61
CA LYS A 230 29.68 -17.98 -65.12
C LYS A 230 30.88 -17.53 -64.28
N ALA A 231 30.88 -16.28 -63.82
CA ALA A 231 31.91 -15.76 -62.96
C ALA A 231 31.94 -16.51 -61.61
N ALA A 232 30.78 -16.69 -60.97
CA ALA A 232 30.67 -17.46 -59.74
C ALA A 232 31.11 -18.93 -59.91
N ILE A 233 30.76 -19.57 -61.03
CA ILE A 233 31.23 -20.92 -61.36
C ILE A 233 32.75 -20.98 -61.52
N HIS A 234 33.34 -20.00 -62.21
CA HIS A 234 34.79 -19.93 -62.38
C HIS A 234 35.51 -19.81 -61.03
N GLU A 235 35.06 -18.89 -60.17
CA GLU A 235 35.64 -18.72 -58.83
C GLU A 235 35.38 -19.92 -57.92
N ARG A 236 34.22 -20.58 -57.99
CA ARG A 236 33.97 -21.83 -57.25
C ARG A 236 34.94 -22.93 -57.67
N HIS A 237 35.09 -23.17 -58.98
CA HIS A 237 36.02 -24.20 -59.47
C HIS A 237 37.44 -23.91 -59.02
N LYS A 238 37.87 -22.66 -59.15
CA LYS A 238 39.18 -22.20 -58.69
C LYS A 238 39.35 -22.40 -57.18
N GLY A 239 38.35 -22.04 -56.39
CA GLY A 239 38.36 -22.24 -54.93
C GLY A 239 38.42 -23.72 -54.53
N GLU A 240 37.57 -24.57 -55.11
CA GLU A 240 37.56 -26.01 -54.86
C GLU A 240 38.89 -26.67 -55.23
N GLN A 241 39.45 -26.30 -56.39
CA GLN A 241 40.73 -26.80 -56.88
C GLN A 241 41.89 -26.31 -56.01
N LEU A 242 41.86 -25.06 -55.54
CA LEU A 242 42.83 -24.51 -54.60
C LEU A 242 42.81 -25.24 -53.27
N MET A 243 41.63 -25.44 -52.67
CA MET A 243 41.51 -26.15 -51.41
C MET A 243 42.03 -27.58 -51.52
N LEU A 244 41.74 -28.25 -52.64
CA LEU A 244 42.28 -29.58 -52.92
C LEU A 244 43.81 -29.55 -53.10
N MET A 245 44.36 -28.54 -53.79
CA MET A 245 45.80 -28.36 -53.95
C MET A 245 46.48 -28.17 -52.60
N GLU A 246 46.01 -27.22 -51.78
CA GLU A 246 46.57 -26.96 -50.44
C GLU A 246 46.49 -28.21 -49.57
N LEU A 247 45.35 -28.93 -49.59
CA LEU A 247 45.22 -30.19 -48.85
C LEU A 247 46.27 -31.22 -49.28
N ILE A 248 46.48 -31.40 -50.60
CA ILE A 248 47.48 -32.34 -51.11
C ILE A 248 48.90 -31.88 -50.71
N VAL A 249 49.20 -30.60 -50.86
CA VAL A 249 50.51 -30.02 -50.52
C VAL A 249 50.79 -30.12 -49.02
N ASP A 250 49.83 -29.82 -48.16
CA ASP A 250 49.96 -29.93 -46.71
C ASP A 250 50.15 -31.38 -46.27
N CYS A 251 49.44 -32.33 -46.90
CA CYS A 251 49.65 -33.75 -46.65
C CYS A 251 51.06 -34.21 -47.05
N VAL A 252 51.61 -33.72 -48.16
CA VAL A 252 53.00 -34.00 -48.57
C VAL A 252 54.00 -33.34 -47.61
N LEU A 253 53.76 -32.10 -47.21
CA LEU A 253 54.60 -31.36 -46.25
C LEU A 253 54.66 -32.02 -44.87
N HIS A 254 53.59 -32.68 -44.42
CA HIS A 254 53.56 -33.33 -43.11
C HIS A 254 54.59 -34.47 -43.01
N ASP A 255 54.89 -35.15 -44.11
CA ASP A 255 55.91 -36.20 -44.15
C ASP A 255 57.35 -35.62 -44.10
N ASP A 256 57.58 -34.38 -44.54
CA ASP A 256 58.92 -33.76 -44.63
C ASP A 256 59.30 -32.84 -43.43
N ILE A 257 58.32 -32.36 -42.65
CA ILE A 257 58.54 -31.50 -41.47
C ILE A 257 59.30 -32.22 -40.34
N GLU A 258 59.34 -33.55 -40.32
CA GLU A 258 60.14 -34.32 -39.35
C GLU A 258 61.66 -34.18 -39.57
N SER A 259 62.10 -33.63 -40.71
CA SER A 259 63.53 -33.42 -41.00
C SER A 259 64.06 -32.11 -40.39
N THR A 260 64.99 -32.21 -39.44
CA THR A 260 65.65 -31.04 -38.79
C THR A 260 66.75 -30.36 -39.63
N THR A 261 66.89 -30.73 -40.91
CA THR A 261 67.95 -30.26 -41.81
C THR A 261 67.45 -29.15 -42.72
N PHE A 262 67.72 -27.89 -42.35
CA PHE A 262 67.44 -26.73 -43.21
C PHE A 262 68.38 -26.71 -44.43
N GLN A 263 67.83 -26.52 -45.63
CA GLN A 263 68.67 -26.25 -46.80
C GLN A 263 69.26 -24.84 -46.68
N SER A 264 70.58 -24.71 -46.87
CA SER A 264 71.27 -23.42 -46.77
C SER A 264 71.22 -22.66 -48.09
N PHE A 265 70.50 -21.53 -48.10
CA PHE A 265 70.43 -20.61 -49.25
C PHE A 265 71.45 -19.48 -49.11
N LYS A 266 72.53 -19.52 -49.90
CA LYS A 266 73.64 -18.53 -49.83
C LYS A 266 73.20 -17.05 -49.85
N PRO A 267 72.27 -16.60 -50.74
CA PRO A 267 71.86 -15.20 -50.78
C PRO A 267 71.15 -14.74 -49.50
N ILE A 268 70.42 -15.66 -48.85
CA ILE A 268 69.68 -15.38 -47.62
C ILE A 268 70.64 -15.33 -46.43
N GLU A 269 71.64 -16.22 -46.40
CA GLU A 269 72.71 -16.19 -45.39
C GLU A 269 73.55 -14.90 -45.47
N GLU A 270 73.83 -14.39 -46.67
CA GLU A 270 74.54 -13.11 -46.85
C GLU A 270 73.73 -11.92 -46.31
N ILE A 271 72.42 -11.89 -46.54
CA ILE A 271 71.53 -10.83 -46.01
C ILE A 271 71.38 -10.96 -44.49
N LEU A 272 71.22 -12.18 -43.97
CA LEU A 272 71.12 -12.45 -42.53
C LEU A 272 72.41 -12.12 -41.77
N ALA A 273 73.57 -12.30 -42.40
CA ALA A 273 74.86 -11.91 -41.84
C ALA A 273 75.01 -10.38 -41.71
N GLN A 274 74.43 -9.62 -42.65
CA GLN A 274 74.44 -8.15 -42.63
C GLN A 274 73.37 -7.54 -41.70
N ALA A 275 72.34 -8.30 -41.34
CA ALA A 275 71.24 -7.84 -40.51
C ALA A 275 71.61 -7.71 -39.01
N LYS A 276 71.34 -6.54 -38.43
CA LYS A 276 71.55 -6.25 -36.98
C LYS A 276 70.35 -6.68 -36.12
N VAL A 277 70.01 -7.97 -36.15
CA VAL A 277 68.92 -8.56 -35.36
C VAL A 277 69.40 -9.74 -34.52
N SER A 278 68.62 -10.17 -33.52
CA SER A 278 68.98 -11.27 -32.63
C SER A 278 69.13 -12.60 -33.38
N GLU A 279 70.01 -13.48 -32.91
CA GLU A 279 70.20 -14.81 -33.52
C GLU A 279 68.93 -15.67 -33.49
N GLN A 280 68.07 -15.48 -32.50
CA GLN A 280 66.76 -16.14 -32.46
C GLN A 280 65.85 -15.68 -33.61
N CYS A 281 65.87 -14.39 -33.94
CA CYS A 281 65.14 -13.85 -35.09
C CYS A 281 65.69 -14.42 -36.41
N LYS A 282 67.02 -14.53 -36.54
CA LYS A 282 67.65 -15.13 -37.72
C LYS A 282 67.31 -16.61 -37.88
N ARG A 283 67.29 -17.39 -36.78
CA ARG A 283 66.86 -18.80 -36.80
C ARG A 283 65.40 -18.96 -37.22
N ARG A 284 64.50 -18.12 -36.69
CA ARG A 284 63.09 -18.11 -37.11
C ARG A 284 62.98 -17.81 -38.60
N LEU A 285 63.68 -16.80 -39.10
CA LEU A 285 63.64 -16.48 -40.54
C LEU A 285 64.13 -17.64 -41.42
N ARG A 286 65.19 -18.35 -41.01
CA ARG A 286 65.64 -19.56 -41.73
C ARG A 286 64.56 -20.64 -41.78
N SER A 287 63.87 -20.86 -40.66
CA SER A 287 62.76 -21.82 -40.59
C SER A 287 61.63 -21.44 -41.55
N GLU A 288 61.21 -20.17 -41.55
CA GLU A 288 60.16 -19.67 -42.44
C GLU A 288 60.55 -19.82 -43.92
N VAL A 289 61.80 -19.48 -44.27
CA VAL A 289 62.33 -19.65 -45.63
C VAL A 289 62.31 -21.12 -46.05
N ASN A 290 62.68 -22.04 -45.15
CA ASN A 290 62.69 -23.46 -45.46
C ASN A 290 61.27 -24.00 -45.64
N ILE A 291 60.31 -23.58 -44.80
CA ILE A 291 58.89 -23.95 -44.96
C ILE A 291 58.36 -23.49 -46.32
N VAL A 292 58.68 -22.26 -46.73
CA VAL A 292 58.30 -21.76 -48.06
C VAL A 292 58.95 -22.61 -49.16
N PHE A 293 60.22 -22.98 -49.01
CA PHE A 293 60.90 -23.84 -49.98
C PHE A 293 60.27 -25.23 -50.10
N GLU A 294 60.05 -25.93 -49.00
CA GLU A 294 59.43 -27.27 -49.03
C GLU A 294 58.03 -27.20 -49.65
N ARG A 295 57.27 -26.15 -49.34
CA ARG A 295 55.94 -25.93 -49.94
C ARG A 295 56.02 -25.74 -51.46
N LEU A 296 57.04 -25.03 -51.94
CA LEU A 296 57.29 -24.87 -53.38
C LEU A 296 57.70 -26.19 -54.04
N MET A 297 58.45 -27.04 -53.35
CA MET A 297 58.84 -28.36 -53.85
C MET A 297 57.62 -29.29 -53.96
N ALA A 298 56.79 -29.36 -52.92
CA ALA A 298 55.54 -30.12 -52.95
C ALA A 298 54.59 -29.67 -54.08
N LEU A 299 54.48 -28.35 -54.30
CA LEU A 299 53.73 -27.80 -55.44
C LEU A 299 54.31 -28.20 -56.79
N TYR A 300 55.64 -28.20 -56.93
CA TYR A 300 56.32 -28.63 -58.14
C TYR A 300 56.08 -30.12 -58.42
N GLU A 301 56.16 -30.98 -57.40
CA GLU A 301 55.89 -32.41 -57.52
C GLU A 301 54.43 -32.67 -57.92
N LEU A 302 53.49 -31.97 -57.30
CA LEU A 302 52.07 -32.02 -57.69
C LEU A 302 51.86 -31.60 -59.16
N GLU A 303 52.53 -30.55 -59.62
CA GLU A 303 52.51 -30.14 -61.03
C GLU A 303 53.01 -31.27 -61.94
N GLN A 304 54.11 -31.94 -61.58
CA GLN A 304 54.61 -33.08 -62.33
C GLN A 304 53.61 -34.24 -62.34
N PHE A 305 52.98 -34.58 -61.21
CA PHE A 305 51.97 -35.64 -61.15
C PHE A 305 50.74 -35.33 -62.02
N ILE A 306 50.28 -34.09 -62.05
CA ILE A 306 49.15 -33.67 -62.90
C ILE A 306 49.51 -33.81 -64.39
N ILE A 307 50.72 -33.41 -64.79
CA ILE A 307 51.20 -33.50 -66.17
C ILE A 307 51.33 -34.96 -66.62
N HIS A 308 51.89 -35.83 -65.78
CA HIS A 308 52.16 -37.23 -66.13
C HIS A 308 50.95 -38.14 -65.95
N MET A 309 50.00 -37.81 -65.07
CA MET A 309 48.79 -38.59 -64.76
C MET A 309 47.48 -37.78 -64.87
N PRO A 310 47.16 -37.20 -66.04
CA PRO A 310 46.02 -36.29 -66.19
C PRO A 310 44.63 -36.95 -66.07
N LYS A 311 44.57 -38.29 -66.03
CA LYS A 311 43.34 -39.06 -65.80
C LYS A 311 43.01 -39.22 -64.32
N GLU A 312 44.02 -39.34 -63.47
CA GLU A 312 43.88 -39.44 -62.00
C GLU A 312 43.59 -38.07 -61.38
N PHE A 313 44.06 -36.99 -62.04
CA PHE A 313 43.86 -35.60 -61.61
C PHE A 313 43.00 -34.78 -62.58
N PRO A 314 41.75 -35.20 -62.89
CA PRO A 314 40.91 -34.50 -63.86
C PRO A 314 40.51 -33.09 -63.38
N GLN A 315 40.55 -32.86 -62.06
CA GLN A 315 40.17 -31.60 -61.43
C GLN A 315 41.16 -30.48 -61.71
N PHE A 316 42.41 -30.75 -62.08
CA PHE A 316 43.45 -29.72 -62.27
C PHE A 316 43.70 -29.33 -63.74
N ARG A 317 42.89 -29.81 -64.69
CA ARG A 317 43.15 -29.66 -66.15
C ARG A 317 43.12 -28.23 -66.70
N ASN A 318 42.43 -27.30 -66.02
CA ASN A 318 42.13 -25.96 -66.54
C ASN A 318 42.80 -24.83 -65.74
N ILE A 319 43.78 -25.14 -64.91
CA ILE A 319 44.42 -24.19 -64.00
C ILE A 319 45.94 -24.27 -64.14
N SER A 320 46.62 -23.11 -64.05
CA SER A 320 48.08 -23.04 -63.93
C SER A 320 48.48 -22.93 -62.47
N LEU A 321 49.18 -23.94 -61.94
CA LEU A 321 49.71 -23.91 -60.56
C LEU A 321 50.62 -22.69 -60.30
N LYS A 322 51.21 -22.11 -61.36
CA LYS A 322 52.01 -20.87 -61.30
C LYS A 322 51.23 -19.65 -60.81
N GLU A 323 49.91 -19.62 -61.00
CA GLU A 323 49.06 -18.51 -60.53
C GLU A 323 48.90 -18.48 -59.01
N PHE A 324 49.24 -19.57 -58.31
CA PHE A 324 49.11 -19.72 -56.86
C PHE A 324 50.46 -19.80 -56.14
N MET A 325 51.55 -19.63 -56.88
CA MET A 325 52.87 -19.43 -56.30
C MET A 325 52.86 -18.13 -55.46
N PRO A 326 53.53 -18.08 -54.30
CA PRO A 326 53.68 -16.85 -53.54
C PRO A 326 54.31 -15.77 -54.43
N THR A 327 53.49 -14.82 -54.89
CA THR A 327 53.98 -13.63 -55.58
C THR A 327 54.37 -12.59 -54.55
N ALA A 328 55.34 -11.72 -54.86
CA ALA A 328 55.65 -10.60 -53.99
C ALA A 328 54.35 -9.81 -53.75
N ALA A 329 53.93 -9.71 -52.49
CA ALA A 329 52.68 -9.04 -52.14
C ALA A 329 52.69 -7.62 -52.70
N ARG A 330 51.86 -7.38 -53.71
CA ARG A 330 51.76 -6.06 -54.33
C ARG A 330 50.92 -5.19 -53.40
N VAL A 331 51.56 -4.25 -52.73
CA VAL A 331 50.86 -3.30 -51.86
C VAL A 331 50.34 -2.17 -52.75
N ASP A 332 49.17 -2.36 -53.37
CA ASP A 332 48.58 -1.39 -54.30
C ASP A 332 48.42 0.01 -53.68
N PHE A 333 48.16 0.08 -52.37
CA PHE A 333 48.13 1.33 -51.60
C PHE A 333 49.47 2.08 -51.66
N ALA A 334 50.60 1.39 -51.51
CA ALA A 334 51.92 2.00 -51.48
C ALA A 334 52.36 2.50 -52.87
N ASP A 335 51.97 1.81 -53.94
CA ASP A 335 52.24 2.26 -55.31
C ASP A 335 51.40 3.49 -55.69
N HIS A 336 50.14 3.54 -55.25
CA HIS A 336 49.29 4.72 -55.44
C HIS A 336 49.82 5.91 -54.64
N GLU A 337 50.12 5.73 -53.35
CA GLU A 337 50.67 6.75 -52.47
C GLU A 337 52.04 7.23 -52.98
N ARG A 338 52.89 6.32 -53.45
CA ARG A 338 54.19 6.67 -54.06
C ARG A 338 54.00 7.50 -55.33
N LYS A 339 53.03 7.16 -56.19
CA LYS A 339 52.71 7.96 -57.39
C LYS A 339 52.16 9.33 -57.01
N GLU A 340 51.28 9.42 -56.01
CA GLU A 340 50.76 10.70 -55.52
C GLU A 340 51.86 11.58 -54.91
N LEU A 341 52.71 11.02 -54.06
CA LEU A 341 53.86 11.70 -53.46
C LEU A 341 54.85 12.20 -54.53
N GLN A 342 55.11 11.39 -55.57
CA GLN A 342 55.93 11.80 -56.71
C GLN A 342 55.25 12.88 -57.55
N ALA A 343 53.92 12.80 -57.75
CA ALA A 343 53.15 13.80 -58.48
C ALA A 343 53.14 15.17 -57.78
N GLN A 344 53.30 15.21 -56.45
CA GLN A 344 53.44 16.47 -55.71
C GLN A 344 54.77 17.21 -55.95
N GLY A 345 55.73 16.63 -56.70
CA GLY A 345 56.96 17.32 -57.08
C GLY A 345 57.82 17.77 -55.89
N ILE A 346 57.75 17.02 -54.78
CA ILE A 346 58.39 17.39 -53.52
C ILE A 346 59.92 17.25 -53.64
N ASP A 347 60.65 18.36 -53.55
CA ASP A 347 62.10 18.30 -53.35
C ASP A 347 62.41 17.86 -51.91
N ILE A 348 62.76 16.58 -51.77
CA ILE A 348 63.11 15.95 -50.50
C ILE A 348 64.35 16.61 -49.89
N LYS A 349 65.32 17.07 -50.70
CA LYS A 349 66.53 17.72 -50.17
C LYS A 349 66.20 19.09 -49.59
N GLU A 350 65.38 19.87 -50.28
CA GLU A 350 64.93 21.16 -49.79
C GLU A 350 64.04 21.02 -48.54
N ARG A 351 63.07 20.08 -48.55
CA ARG A 351 62.23 19.81 -47.37
C ARG A 351 63.05 19.31 -46.19
N ARG A 352 64.04 18.44 -46.40
CA ARG A 352 64.97 18.00 -45.36
C ARG A 352 65.72 19.20 -44.77
N TYR A 353 66.23 20.11 -45.60
CA TYR A 353 66.90 21.31 -45.11
C TYR A 353 65.97 22.22 -44.30
N ARG A 354 64.75 22.46 -44.79
CA ARG A 354 63.72 23.23 -44.06
C ARG A 354 63.36 22.57 -42.72
N TRP A 355 63.19 21.26 -42.69
CA TRP A 355 62.92 20.48 -41.48
C TRP A 355 64.05 20.59 -40.46
N LEU A 356 65.30 20.37 -40.88
CA LEU A 356 66.48 20.50 -40.03
C LEU A 356 66.64 21.93 -39.47
N ARG A 357 66.22 22.95 -40.21
CA ARG A 357 66.23 24.35 -39.75
C ARG A 357 65.11 24.67 -38.76
N ALA A 358 63.93 24.05 -38.91
CA ALA A 358 62.74 24.37 -38.15
C ALA A 358 62.57 23.54 -36.86
N SER A 359 63.02 22.29 -36.85
CA SER A 359 62.75 21.33 -35.77
C SER A 359 63.99 20.97 -34.95
N LEU A 360 63.78 20.53 -33.70
CA LEU A 360 64.79 19.91 -32.84
C LEU A 360 65.00 18.41 -33.09
N PHE A 361 64.15 17.76 -33.90
CA PHE A 361 64.22 16.31 -34.19
C PHE A 361 65.39 15.89 -35.09
N TYR A 362 66.38 16.76 -35.28
CA TYR A 362 67.65 16.37 -35.89
C TYR A 362 68.61 15.76 -34.88
N CYS A 363 68.36 15.92 -33.57
CA CYS A 363 69.16 15.32 -32.51
C CYS A 363 68.32 14.32 -31.68
N VAL A 364 68.99 13.30 -31.15
CA VAL A 364 68.37 12.25 -30.33
C VAL A 364 67.67 12.85 -29.12
N GLY A 365 68.30 13.81 -28.44
CA GLY A 365 67.68 14.46 -27.28
C GLY A 365 66.41 15.27 -27.57
N GLY A 366 66.25 15.83 -28.77
CA GLY A 366 64.99 16.47 -29.18
C GLY A 366 63.87 15.44 -29.35
N ILE A 367 64.22 14.24 -29.82
CA ILE A 367 63.30 13.10 -29.95
C ILE A 367 62.96 12.55 -28.55
N ASP A 368 63.95 12.31 -27.69
CA ASP A 368 63.75 11.78 -26.34
C ASP A 368 62.89 12.73 -25.48
N ALA A 369 63.12 14.04 -25.56
CA ALA A 369 62.32 15.02 -24.86
C ALA A 369 60.85 15.01 -25.32
N MET A 370 60.60 14.93 -26.63
CA MET A 370 59.23 14.84 -27.15
C MET A 370 58.58 13.48 -26.89
N MET A 371 59.35 12.39 -26.88
CA MET A 371 58.87 11.06 -26.50
C MET A 371 58.39 11.06 -25.04
N GLY A 372 59.16 11.66 -24.13
CA GLY A 372 58.73 11.82 -22.74
C GLY A 372 57.51 12.73 -22.61
N VAL A 373 57.45 13.85 -23.34
CA VAL A 373 56.24 14.70 -23.40
C VAL A 373 55.03 13.91 -23.89
N ALA A 374 55.19 13.11 -24.96
CA ALA A 374 54.11 12.30 -25.51
C ALA A 374 53.63 11.25 -24.51
N SER A 375 54.54 10.61 -23.75
CA SER A 375 54.19 9.66 -22.69
C SER A 375 53.34 10.31 -21.58
N GLU A 376 53.74 11.50 -21.10
CA GLU A 376 52.98 12.23 -20.09
C GLU A 376 51.62 12.72 -20.63
N CYS A 377 51.56 13.15 -21.89
CA CYS A 377 50.30 13.54 -22.53
C CYS A 377 49.36 12.33 -22.74
N GLN A 378 49.90 11.19 -23.14
CA GLN A 378 49.13 9.96 -23.32
C GLN A 378 48.54 9.47 -21.99
N HIS A 379 49.25 9.65 -20.87
CA HIS A 379 48.68 9.38 -19.55
C HIS A 379 47.45 10.25 -19.27
N VAL A 380 47.48 11.53 -19.63
CA VAL A 380 46.33 12.44 -19.48
C VAL A 380 45.13 11.99 -20.31
N GLU A 381 45.35 11.44 -21.51
CA GLU A 381 44.28 10.86 -22.35
C GLU A 381 43.55 9.69 -21.67
N THR A 382 44.21 8.99 -20.73
CA THR A 382 43.60 7.88 -19.97
C THR A 382 42.79 8.31 -18.75
N LEU A 383 42.90 9.58 -18.34
CA LEU A 383 42.14 10.11 -17.22
C LEU A 383 40.67 10.31 -17.62
N SER A 384 39.81 10.55 -16.62
CA SER A 384 38.42 10.93 -16.84
C SER A 384 38.06 12.04 -15.88
N ILE A 385 37.31 13.04 -16.33
CA ILE A 385 36.84 14.13 -15.45
C ILE A 385 35.68 13.67 -14.57
N PHE A 386 34.87 12.75 -15.10
CA PHE A 386 33.69 12.24 -14.43
C PHE A 386 33.85 10.76 -14.08
N VAL A 387 33.33 10.38 -12.92
CA VAL A 387 33.22 8.99 -12.52
C VAL A 387 32.09 8.37 -13.33
N CYS A 388 32.39 7.38 -14.17
CA CYS A 388 31.39 6.72 -15.02
C CYS A 388 31.08 5.26 -14.60
N ASN A 389 31.86 4.71 -13.66
CA ASN A 389 31.75 3.32 -13.23
C ASN A 389 31.13 3.23 -11.85
N PHE A 390 29.82 2.96 -11.79
CA PHE A 390 29.09 2.71 -10.54
C PHE A 390 28.64 1.26 -10.47
N ASN A 391 28.98 0.58 -9.37
CA ASN A 391 28.55 -0.81 -9.14
C ASN A 391 27.10 -0.91 -8.66
N LYS A 392 26.56 0.17 -8.10
CA LYS A 392 25.19 0.27 -7.58
C LYS A 392 24.61 1.65 -7.89
N PRO A 393 23.28 1.76 -8.06
CA PRO A 393 22.62 3.06 -8.17
C PRO A 393 22.84 3.89 -6.90
N THR A 394 23.02 5.20 -7.04
CA THR A 394 23.35 6.12 -5.94
C THR A 394 22.32 7.23 -5.81
N ALA A 395 22.13 7.79 -4.61
CA ALA A 395 21.29 8.97 -4.47
C ALA A 395 21.91 10.16 -5.22
N LEU A 396 21.09 11.10 -5.70
CA LEU A 396 21.56 12.24 -6.49
C LEU A 396 22.65 13.04 -5.75
N LEU A 397 22.48 13.28 -4.45
CA LEU A 397 23.44 14.03 -3.65
C LEU A 397 24.82 13.36 -3.61
N ASP A 398 24.85 12.05 -3.34
CA ASP A 398 26.08 11.26 -3.27
C ASP A 398 26.78 11.18 -4.63
N PHE A 399 25.99 11.04 -5.70
CA PHE A 399 26.49 11.08 -7.08
C PHE A 399 27.19 12.42 -7.35
N LEU A 400 26.53 13.55 -7.05
CA LEU A 400 27.09 14.88 -7.28
C LEU A 400 28.38 15.10 -6.48
N GLN A 401 28.41 14.70 -5.20
CA GLN A 401 29.60 14.81 -4.36
C GLN A 401 30.76 13.96 -4.91
N SER A 402 30.48 12.76 -5.40
CA SER A 402 31.49 11.90 -6.02
C SER A 402 32.08 12.53 -7.29
N GLN A 403 31.23 13.12 -8.15
CA GLN A 403 31.69 13.84 -9.35
C GLN A 403 32.50 15.08 -8.99
N GLU A 404 32.07 15.85 -7.98
CA GLU A 404 32.73 17.07 -7.50
C GLU A 404 34.15 16.73 -7.00
N ALA A 405 34.27 15.75 -6.10
CA ALA A 405 35.55 15.33 -5.53
C ALA A 405 36.51 14.75 -6.59
N HIS A 406 36.00 13.95 -7.53
CA HIS A 406 36.84 13.37 -8.58
C HIS A 406 37.34 14.45 -9.55
N SER A 407 36.47 15.35 -10.00
CA SER A 407 36.85 16.45 -10.88
C SER A 407 37.85 17.40 -10.23
N ASP A 408 37.78 17.64 -8.91
CA ASP A 408 38.78 18.44 -8.17
C ASP A 408 40.16 17.78 -8.13
N ASN A 409 40.21 16.46 -7.93
CA ASN A 409 41.46 15.70 -7.95
C ASN A 409 42.13 15.76 -9.33
N VAL A 410 41.34 15.54 -10.39
CA VAL A 410 41.83 15.61 -11.78
C VAL A 410 42.27 17.02 -12.13
N ALA A 411 41.50 18.05 -11.75
CA ALA A 411 41.88 19.44 -11.98
C ALA A 411 43.20 19.81 -11.27
N THR A 412 43.42 19.31 -10.06
CA THR A 412 44.67 19.51 -9.31
C THR A 412 45.85 18.85 -10.04
N PHE A 413 45.66 17.62 -10.53
CA PHE A 413 46.66 16.92 -11.35
C PHE A 413 47.04 17.75 -12.58
N LEU A 414 46.05 18.19 -13.36
CA LEU A 414 46.26 18.94 -14.61
C LEU A 414 46.92 20.31 -14.38
N LYS A 415 46.63 21.00 -13.27
CA LYS A 415 47.13 22.36 -13.01
C LYS A 415 48.50 22.41 -12.36
N VAL A 416 48.82 21.40 -11.54
CA VAL A 416 50.00 21.42 -10.68
C VAL A 416 51.02 20.38 -11.12
N TYR A 417 50.62 19.10 -11.14
CA TYR A 417 51.54 17.98 -11.29
C TYR A 417 51.96 17.79 -12.75
N TRP A 418 51.02 17.84 -13.68
CA TRP A 418 51.28 17.57 -15.09
C TRP A 418 52.26 18.57 -15.74
N PRO A 419 52.11 19.91 -15.56
CA PRO A 419 53.09 20.88 -16.05
C PRO A 419 54.50 20.68 -15.44
N GLN A 420 54.58 20.27 -14.16
CA GLN A 420 55.84 19.99 -13.48
C GLN A 420 56.53 18.74 -14.05
N GLN A 421 55.79 17.68 -14.33
CA GLN A 421 56.30 16.46 -14.95
C GLN A 421 56.85 16.74 -16.35
N LEU A 422 56.07 17.43 -17.19
CA LEU A 422 56.51 17.86 -18.52
C LEU A 422 57.78 18.70 -18.48
N THR A 423 57.84 19.68 -17.57
CA THR A 423 59.04 20.52 -17.38
C THR A 423 60.24 19.68 -16.96
N THR A 424 60.05 18.73 -16.05
CA THR A 424 61.14 17.87 -15.55
C THR A 424 61.72 17.00 -16.66
N VAL A 425 60.85 16.37 -17.46
CA VAL A 425 61.24 15.54 -18.62
C VAL A 425 62.06 16.37 -19.62
N ILE A 426 61.56 17.54 -20.00
CA ILE A 426 62.21 18.40 -20.99
C ILE A 426 63.55 18.92 -20.46
N THR A 427 63.58 19.42 -19.21
CA THR A 427 64.80 20.00 -18.63
C THR A 427 65.86 18.95 -18.34
N LEU A 428 65.52 17.72 -17.95
CA LEU A 428 66.47 16.63 -17.73
C LEU A 428 67.25 16.30 -19.01
N VAL A 429 66.54 16.19 -20.14
CA VAL A 429 67.14 15.85 -21.43
C VAL A 429 67.89 17.03 -22.04
N LEU A 430 67.27 18.22 -22.09
CA LEU A 430 67.84 19.37 -22.79
C LEU A 430 68.97 20.06 -22.02
N ARG A 431 68.99 20.01 -20.68
CA ARG A 431 70.09 20.58 -19.87
C ARG A 431 71.41 19.82 -20.09
N ALA A 432 71.34 18.50 -20.25
CA ALA A 432 72.53 17.66 -20.45
C ALA A 432 73.22 17.91 -21.81
N LEU A 433 72.48 18.38 -22.82
CA LEU A 433 72.96 18.60 -24.18
C LEU A 433 73.54 20.01 -24.42
N GLY A 434 73.59 20.83 -23.35
CA GLY A 434 73.69 22.29 -23.41
C GLY A 434 74.70 22.88 -24.41
N LYS A 435 74.16 23.70 -25.34
CA LYS A 435 74.70 24.88 -26.05
C LYS A 435 73.94 25.12 -27.37
N GLY A 436 73.94 26.36 -27.87
CA GLY A 436 73.40 26.72 -29.20
C GLY A 436 71.87 26.77 -29.25
N TRP A 437 71.27 26.17 -30.28
CA TRP A 437 69.81 26.20 -30.54
C TRP A 437 68.94 25.41 -29.53
N LEU A 438 69.59 24.68 -28.61
CA LEU A 438 69.01 23.83 -27.55
C LEU A 438 69.12 24.46 -26.15
N ASP A 439 69.65 25.69 -26.06
CA ASP A 439 69.94 26.33 -24.79
C ASP A 439 68.66 26.79 -24.06
N ILE A 440 68.35 26.14 -22.94
CA ILE A 440 67.23 26.52 -22.05
C ILE A 440 67.59 27.66 -21.08
N SER A 441 68.87 28.09 -21.05
CA SER A 441 69.37 29.14 -20.17
C SER A 441 69.38 30.55 -20.81
N LEU A 442 68.79 30.69 -22.01
CA LEU A 442 68.68 31.95 -22.74
C LEU A 442 68.02 33.06 -21.89
N LYS A 443 68.47 34.30 -22.10
CA LYS A 443 67.99 35.51 -21.41
C LYS A 443 67.35 36.55 -22.34
N ASN A 444 67.61 36.46 -23.64
CA ASN A 444 67.17 37.46 -24.63
C ASN A 444 66.00 36.94 -25.46
N TRP A 445 64.90 37.69 -25.47
CA TRP A 445 63.65 37.34 -26.13
C TRP A 445 63.77 37.22 -27.66
N THR A 446 64.47 38.15 -28.32
CA THR A 446 64.63 38.12 -29.79
C THR A 446 65.44 36.90 -30.25
N VAL A 447 66.40 36.47 -29.44
CA VAL A 447 67.19 35.25 -29.70
C VAL A 447 66.32 34.01 -29.50
N TYR A 448 65.51 33.96 -28.44
CA TYR A 448 64.60 32.86 -28.17
C TYR A 448 63.59 32.64 -29.31
N GLU A 449 62.97 33.69 -29.84
CA GLU A 449 62.01 33.58 -30.95
C GLU A 449 62.66 33.04 -32.24
N MET A 450 63.92 33.39 -32.51
CA MET A 450 64.67 32.86 -33.65
C MET A 450 65.13 31.41 -33.44
N CYS A 451 65.19 30.95 -32.19
CA CYS A 451 65.68 29.63 -31.85
C CYS A 451 64.73 28.49 -32.24
N LYS A 452 65.24 27.26 -32.20
CA LYS A 452 64.42 26.06 -32.45
C LYS A 452 63.65 25.65 -31.19
N ILE A 453 64.15 26.01 -30.01
CA ILE A 453 63.51 25.72 -28.72
C ILE A 453 62.14 26.40 -28.55
N SER A 454 61.94 27.62 -29.06
CA SER A 454 60.63 28.29 -29.03
C SER A 454 59.58 27.53 -29.84
N ARG A 455 59.93 27.08 -31.05
CA ARG A 455 59.07 26.24 -31.89
C ARG A 455 58.82 24.85 -31.28
N PHE A 456 59.80 24.29 -30.59
CA PHE A 456 59.64 23.04 -29.86
C PHE A 456 58.64 23.21 -28.70
N LEU A 457 58.77 24.25 -27.88
CA LEU A 457 57.82 24.53 -26.79
C LEU A 457 56.42 24.84 -27.32
N LEU A 458 56.30 25.53 -28.45
CA LEU A 458 55.03 25.70 -29.16
C LEU A 458 54.43 24.34 -29.60
N GLN A 459 55.26 23.42 -30.08
CA GLN A 459 54.81 22.07 -30.43
C GLN A 459 54.38 21.28 -29.19
N VAL A 460 55.10 21.41 -28.06
CA VAL A 460 54.70 20.80 -26.78
C VAL A 460 53.34 21.36 -26.34
N LYS A 461 53.13 22.68 -26.45
CA LYS A 461 51.84 23.31 -26.18
C LYS A 461 50.72 22.69 -27.02
N PHE A 462 50.93 22.49 -28.33
CA PHE A 462 49.91 21.85 -29.17
C PHE A 462 49.64 20.40 -28.76
N ARG A 463 50.68 19.63 -28.39
CA ARG A 463 50.49 18.26 -27.86
C ARG A 463 49.71 18.24 -26.55
N MET A 464 49.96 19.20 -25.65
CA MET A 464 49.18 19.37 -24.43
C MET A 464 47.71 19.71 -24.73
N GLN A 465 47.44 20.52 -25.76
CA GLN A 465 46.07 20.87 -26.14
C GLN A 465 45.34 19.69 -26.78
N GLU A 466 46.00 18.95 -27.67
CA GLU A 466 45.44 17.77 -28.32
C GLU A 466 45.06 16.68 -27.31
N CYS A 467 45.93 16.39 -26.33
CA CYS A 467 45.59 15.40 -25.31
C CYS A 467 44.47 15.89 -24.38
N MET A 468 44.42 17.20 -24.11
CA MET A 468 43.32 17.80 -23.34
C MET A 468 41.99 17.66 -24.10
N GLU A 469 41.98 17.91 -25.41
CA GLU A 469 40.81 17.72 -26.27
C GLU A 469 40.30 16.27 -26.18
N VAL A 470 41.19 15.28 -26.31
CA VAL A 470 40.84 13.85 -26.20
C VAL A 470 40.25 13.52 -24.83
N LEU A 471 40.89 13.97 -23.74
CA LEU A 471 40.40 13.79 -22.37
C LEU A 471 38.99 14.39 -22.21
N LEU A 472 38.80 15.64 -22.65
CA LEU A 472 37.54 16.36 -22.53
C LEU A 472 36.43 15.68 -23.34
N LEU A 473 36.66 15.39 -24.62
CA LEU A 473 35.68 14.74 -25.49
C LEU A 473 35.27 13.38 -24.94
N THR A 474 36.24 12.55 -24.56
CA THR A 474 35.99 11.20 -24.04
C THR A 474 35.21 11.27 -22.73
N SER A 475 35.59 12.18 -21.81
CA SER A 475 34.88 12.37 -20.53
C SER A 475 33.44 12.83 -20.74
N LEU A 476 33.20 13.79 -21.65
CA LEU A 476 31.85 14.28 -21.94
C LEU A 476 30.97 13.21 -22.56
N MET A 477 31.47 12.51 -23.58
CA MET A 477 30.71 11.44 -24.23
C MET A 477 30.36 10.33 -23.25
N ASN A 478 31.31 9.90 -22.41
CA ASN A 478 31.07 8.85 -21.42
C ASN A 478 30.05 9.27 -20.35
N PHE A 479 30.15 10.51 -19.84
CA PHE A 479 29.19 11.02 -18.87
C PHE A 479 27.78 11.16 -19.47
N CYS A 480 27.67 11.72 -20.67
CA CYS A 480 26.40 11.82 -21.36
C CYS A 480 25.82 10.45 -21.67
N LYS A 481 26.63 9.48 -22.10
CA LYS A 481 26.18 8.10 -22.33
C LYS A 481 25.62 7.47 -21.06
N LEU A 482 26.33 7.59 -19.93
CA LEU A 482 25.86 7.07 -18.63
C LEU A 482 24.49 7.64 -18.25
N VAL A 483 24.31 8.95 -18.41
CA VAL A 483 23.19 9.71 -17.85
C VAL A 483 22.02 9.84 -18.84
N CYS A 484 22.27 9.84 -20.16
CA CYS A 484 21.26 10.05 -21.20
C CYS A 484 20.77 8.76 -21.86
N ASP A 485 21.60 7.72 -22.04
CA ASP A 485 21.16 6.45 -22.66
C ASP A 485 19.92 5.85 -21.96
N PRO A 486 19.83 5.82 -20.62
CA PRO A 486 18.63 5.32 -19.94
C PRO A 486 17.38 6.18 -20.17
N CYS A 487 17.56 7.44 -20.60
CA CYS A 487 16.48 8.40 -20.82
C CYS A 487 15.98 8.45 -22.27
N MET A 488 16.66 7.79 -23.21
CA MET A 488 16.34 7.87 -24.64
C MET A 488 14.89 7.45 -24.95
N GLN A 489 14.36 6.51 -24.17
CA GLN A 489 12.98 6.02 -24.28
C GLN A 489 11.94 7.10 -23.90
N PHE A 490 12.31 8.10 -23.10
CA PHE A 490 11.40 9.15 -22.65
C PHE A 490 11.21 10.27 -23.66
N LEU A 491 12.13 10.43 -24.62
CA LEU A 491 12.15 11.59 -25.52
C LEU A 491 10.91 11.69 -26.43
N GLN A 492 10.21 10.58 -26.64
CA GLN A 492 8.99 10.52 -27.45
C GLN A 492 7.69 10.73 -26.62
N LEU A 493 7.80 10.88 -25.30
CA LEU A 493 6.65 11.04 -24.42
C LEU A 493 6.01 12.42 -24.57
N LYS A 494 4.68 12.45 -24.48
CA LYS A 494 3.89 13.68 -24.45
C LYS A 494 3.76 14.17 -23.01
N ASN A 495 3.65 15.48 -22.80
CA ASN A 495 3.53 16.10 -21.47
C ASN A 495 2.35 15.59 -20.62
N ASN A 496 1.31 15.03 -21.25
CA ASN A 496 0.14 14.46 -20.58
C ASN A 496 0.21 12.94 -20.38
N TYR A 497 1.43 12.36 -20.39
CA TYR A 497 1.64 10.93 -20.19
C TYR A 497 1.00 10.43 -18.89
N LYS A 498 0.35 9.28 -18.99
CA LYS A 498 -0.20 8.52 -17.87
C LYS A 498 0.42 7.14 -17.91
N TRP A 499 0.75 6.62 -16.74
CA TRP A 499 1.34 5.29 -16.59
C TRP A 499 0.32 4.23 -16.99
N THR A 500 0.63 3.42 -18.00
CA THR A 500 -0.32 2.47 -18.60
C THR A 500 -0.10 1.02 -18.15
N SER A 501 1.10 0.67 -17.70
CA SER A 501 1.42 -0.64 -17.11
C SER A 501 0.96 -0.80 -15.66
N ASN A 502 1.11 -2.02 -15.12
CA ASN A 502 0.88 -2.34 -13.72
C ASN A 502 1.98 -1.74 -12.81
N PHE A 503 1.86 -1.95 -11.49
CA PHE A 503 2.87 -1.51 -10.51
C PHE A 503 4.23 -2.22 -10.64
N ILE A 504 4.27 -3.43 -11.21
CA ILE A 504 5.49 -4.27 -11.26
C ILE A 504 6.23 -4.10 -12.58
N GLU A 505 5.49 -4.09 -13.69
CA GLU A 505 6.05 -4.04 -15.04
C GLU A 505 6.24 -2.59 -15.47
N THR A 506 7.45 -2.25 -15.88
CA THR A 506 7.81 -0.92 -16.38
C THR A 506 7.72 -0.89 -17.91
N GLU A 507 7.15 0.16 -18.47
CA GLU A 507 7.23 0.45 -19.93
C GLU A 507 8.64 0.89 -20.34
N PHE A 508 9.46 1.28 -19.36
CA PHE A 508 10.77 1.86 -19.58
C PHE A 508 11.89 1.06 -18.88
N PRO A 509 12.08 -0.22 -19.21
CA PRO A 509 13.10 -1.05 -18.59
C PRO A 509 14.49 -0.60 -19.03
N TYR A 510 15.42 -0.59 -18.08
CA TYR A 510 16.83 -0.38 -18.35
C TYR A 510 17.69 -1.20 -17.39
N MET A 511 18.71 -1.89 -17.91
CA MET A 511 19.50 -2.87 -17.14
C MET A 511 20.47 -2.23 -16.13
N LYS A 512 20.87 -0.98 -16.36
CA LYS A 512 21.89 -0.28 -15.54
C LYS A 512 21.38 1.09 -15.09
N PRO A 513 20.45 1.16 -14.12
CA PRO A 513 20.02 2.44 -13.56
C PRO A 513 21.17 3.13 -12.81
N VAL A 514 21.13 4.47 -12.79
CA VAL A 514 22.18 5.32 -12.23
C VAL A 514 21.79 5.82 -10.84
N PHE A 515 20.52 6.18 -10.67
CA PHE A 515 20.03 6.88 -9.48
C PHE A 515 19.13 6.00 -8.62
N ALA A 516 19.35 6.00 -7.32
CA ALA A 516 18.47 5.37 -6.34
C ALA A 516 17.47 6.39 -5.79
N MET A 517 16.20 6.01 -5.72
CA MET A 517 15.12 6.82 -5.15
C MET A 517 14.24 5.94 -4.27
N THR A 518 13.63 6.50 -3.24
CA THR A 518 12.61 5.82 -2.42
C THR A 518 11.29 6.55 -2.56
N ILE A 519 10.19 5.83 -2.76
CA ILE A 519 8.85 6.41 -2.78
C ILE A 519 8.23 6.38 -1.38
N GLY A 520 7.54 7.45 -0.99
CA GLY A 520 6.88 7.59 0.30
C GLY A 520 5.59 8.43 0.20
N ILE A 521 4.82 8.44 1.28
CA ILE A 521 3.60 9.25 1.41
C ILE A 521 3.81 10.22 2.57
N GLY A 522 3.63 11.51 2.32
CA GLY A 522 3.80 12.57 3.31
C GLY A 522 2.53 12.82 4.12
N GLU A 523 2.69 13.55 5.23
CA GLU A 523 1.56 14.01 6.06
C GLU A 523 0.63 14.97 5.30
N ASP A 524 1.14 15.63 4.26
CA ASP A 524 0.41 16.53 3.37
C ASP A 524 -0.50 15.79 2.36
N ARG A 525 -0.68 14.47 2.53
CA ARG A 525 -1.45 13.57 1.66
C ARG A 525 -0.89 13.47 0.23
N LYS A 526 0.41 13.75 0.03
CA LYS A 526 1.06 13.62 -1.29
C LYS A 526 2.07 12.49 -1.32
N VAL A 527 2.13 11.83 -2.47
CA VAL A 527 3.18 10.85 -2.77
C VAL A 527 4.42 11.61 -3.20
N PHE A 528 5.55 11.33 -2.57
CA PHE A 528 6.82 11.98 -2.86
C PHE A 528 7.94 10.96 -3.06
N TYR A 529 9.01 11.40 -3.70
CA TYR A 529 10.26 10.66 -3.78
C TYR A 529 11.30 11.27 -2.85
N SER A 530 12.24 10.45 -2.38
CA SER A 530 13.38 10.89 -1.55
C SER A 530 14.17 12.07 -2.13
N THR A 531 14.19 12.20 -3.46
CA THR A 531 14.73 13.34 -4.19
C THR A 531 13.67 13.83 -5.16
N ASN A 532 13.45 15.14 -5.22
CA ASN A 532 12.47 15.70 -6.15
C ASN A 532 12.92 15.46 -7.60
N PRO A 533 12.09 14.82 -8.46
CA PRO A 533 12.43 14.60 -9.87
C PRO A 533 12.86 15.88 -10.62
N ASP A 534 12.30 17.04 -10.26
CA ASP A 534 12.61 18.32 -10.90
C ASP A 534 14.03 18.84 -10.58
N GLU A 535 14.70 18.31 -9.54
CA GLU A 535 16.06 18.71 -9.15
C GLU A 535 17.16 18.05 -10.00
N PHE A 536 16.87 16.92 -10.65
CA PHE A 536 17.88 16.17 -11.41
C PHE A 536 18.42 16.98 -12.59
N GLN A 537 17.55 17.65 -13.36
CA GLN A 537 17.98 18.45 -14.51
C GLN A 537 18.97 19.56 -14.13
N PRO A 538 18.65 20.52 -13.23
CA PRO A 538 19.57 21.59 -12.89
C PRO A 538 20.85 21.08 -12.22
N ALA A 539 20.76 20.02 -11.40
CA ALA A 539 21.92 19.45 -10.73
C ALA A 539 22.91 18.81 -11.71
N LEU A 540 22.42 18.00 -12.65
CA LEU A 540 23.26 17.31 -13.64
C LEU A 540 23.88 18.27 -14.65
N ILE A 541 23.12 19.27 -15.12
CA ILE A 541 23.67 20.34 -15.97
C ILE A 541 24.72 21.15 -15.21
N GLY A 542 24.46 21.44 -13.94
CA GLY A 542 25.38 22.16 -13.07
C GLY A 542 26.72 21.44 -12.90
N ILE A 543 26.70 20.15 -12.57
CA ILE A 543 27.94 19.37 -12.38
C ILE A 543 28.69 19.15 -13.69
N PHE A 544 27.96 18.93 -14.80
CA PHE A 544 28.53 18.78 -16.13
C PHE A 544 29.32 20.04 -16.56
N LYS A 545 28.76 21.22 -16.31
CA LYS A 545 29.43 22.51 -16.58
C LYS A 545 30.59 22.76 -15.62
N ARG A 546 30.38 22.61 -14.30
CA ARG A 546 31.42 22.86 -13.29
C ARG A 546 32.63 21.94 -13.47
N GLY A 547 32.40 20.67 -13.81
CA GLY A 547 33.48 19.71 -14.07
C GLY A 547 34.43 20.17 -15.18
N LEU A 548 33.89 20.77 -16.25
CA LEU A 548 34.69 21.36 -17.32
C LEU A 548 35.39 22.65 -16.90
N GLU A 549 34.68 23.57 -16.24
CA GLU A 549 35.24 24.84 -15.77
C GLU A 549 36.46 24.62 -14.84
N LYS A 550 36.46 23.54 -14.06
CA LYS A 550 37.60 23.14 -13.21
C LYS A 550 38.86 22.81 -14.00
N THR A 551 38.76 22.42 -15.27
CA THR A 551 39.92 22.12 -16.13
C THR A 551 40.55 23.36 -16.77
N ALA A 552 39.88 24.52 -16.72
CA ALA A 552 40.46 25.78 -17.20
C ALA A 552 41.63 26.24 -16.30
N GLY A 553 42.60 26.93 -16.88
CA GLY A 553 43.74 27.49 -16.14
C GLY A 553 44.94 26.54 -15.99
N VAL A 554 45.11 25.58 -16.90
CA VAL A 554 46.34 24.79 -17.02
C VAL A 554 47.44 25.68 -17.61
N ARG A 555 48.54 25.86 -16.87
CA ARG A 555 49.65 26.76 -17.25
C ARG A 555 50.44 26.20 -18.43
N ILE A 556 50.95 27.10 -19.27
CA ILE A 556 52.00 26.73 -20.22
C ILE A 556 53.30 26.44 -19.46
N ILE A 557 54.14 25.56 -20.01
CA ILE A 557 55.40 25.14 -19.37
C ILE A 557 56.59 26.06 -19.70
N ASP A 558 56.42 27.02 -20.61
CA ASP A 558 57.48 27.87 -21.14
C ASP A 558 58.27 28.58 -20.05
N ALA A 559 57.57 29.10 -19.02
CA ALA A 559 58.19 29.80 -17.90
C ALA A 559 59.03 28.89 -16.99
N ASP A 560 58.60 27.64 -16.83
CA ASP A 560 59.25 26.67 -15.96
C ASP A 560 60.45 26.01 -16.67
N VAL A 561 60.36 25.81 -18.00
CA VAL A 561 61.47 25.30 -18.82
C VAL A 561 62.54 26.37 -19.06
N MET A 562 62.13 27.60 -19.39
CA MET A 562 63.04 28.73 -19.67
C MET A 562 63.22 29.62 -18.44
N SER A 563 63.78 29.06 -17.37
CA SER A 563 63.84 29.68 -16.03
C SER A 563 64.58 31.04 -15.95
N ASN A 564 65.42 31.36 -16.94
CA ASN A 564 66.15 32.62 -17.03
C ASN A 564 65.42 33.74 -17.80
N MET A 565 64.23 33.46 -18.34
CA MET A 565 63.38 34.42 -19.04
C MET A 565 62.14 34.81 -18.22
N LYS A 566 61.61 36.01 -18.45
CA LYS A 566 60.41 36.50 -17.76
C LYS A 566 59.18 36.32 -18.65
N PHE A 567 58.22 35.53 -18.18
CA PHE A 567 56.92 35.33 -18.82
C PHE A 567 55.80 36.01 -18.02
N ALA A 568 54.67 36.28 -18.68
CA ALA A 568 53.47 36.72 -18.00
C ALA A 568 52.90 35.61 -17.10
N ARG A 569 52.36 35.98 -15.92
CA ARG A 569 51.94 35.01 -14.89
C ARG A 569 50.69 34.19 -15.27
N ASN A 570 49.89 34.68 -16.21
CA ASN A 570 48.58 34.13 -16.56
C ASN A 570 48.56 33.54 -17.98
N LEU A 571 49.59 32.79 -18.35
CA LEU A 571 49.66 32.11 -19.63
C LEU A 571 49.18 30.67 -19.49
N PHE A 572 48.04 30.37 -20.11
CA PHE A 572 47.37 29.08 -20.04
C PHE A 572 47.23 28.46 -21.43
N ILE A 573 47.09 27.14 -21.48
CA ILE A 573 46.67 26.43 -22.70
C ILE A 573 45.14 26.59 -22.87
N LEU A 574 44.68 26.52 -24.12
CA LEU A 574 43.24 26.34 -24.39
C LEU A 574 42.80 24.96 -23.88
N THR A 575 41.62 24.90 -23.28
CA THR A 575 41.03 23.65 -22.79
C THR A 575 39.59 23.52 -23.26
N VAL A 576 38.65 24.16 -22.56
CA VAL A 576 37.20 24.10 -22.86
C VAL A 576 36.88 24.69 -24.23
N GLU A 577 37.66 25.66 -24.69
CA GLU A 577 37.50 26.27 -26.01
C GLU A 577 37.73 25.27 -27.17
N LEU A 578 38.39 24.14 -26.91
CA LEU A 578 38.66 23.12 -27.92
C LEU A 578 37.42 22.27 -28.26
N ILE A 579 36.40 22.27 -27.40
CA ILE A 579 35.28 21.31 -27.44
C ILE A 579 33.89 21.95 -27.32
N GLU A 580 33.80 23.27 -27.49
CA GLU A 580 32.58 24.05 -27.24
C GLU A 580 31.36 23.51 -27.99
N ASP A 581 31.49 23.22 -29.30
CA ASP A 581 30.39 22.71 -30.13
C ASP A 581 29.84 21.38 -29.61
N THR A 582 30.72 20.44 -29.28
CA THR A 582 30.33 19.12 -28.75
C THR A 582 29.66 19.26 -27.39
N PHE A 583 30.19 20.12 -26.52
CA PHE A 583 29.57 20.39 -25.21
C PHE A 583 28.14 20.93 -25.36
N LEU A 584 27.91 21.89 -26.26
CA LEU A 584 26.58 22.48 -26.46
C LEU A 584 25.54 21.43 -26.88
N VAL A 585 25.90 20.56 -27.83
CA VAL A 585 25.03 19.48 -28.30
C VAL A 585 24.69 18.50 -27.17
N GLN A 586 25.70 18.09 -26.40
CA GLN A 586 25.53 17.12 -25.32
C GLN A 586 24.77 17.69 -24.12
N ASN A 587 25.00 18.96 -23.78
CA ASN A 587 24.30 19.68 -22.72
C ASN A 587 22.81 19.85 -23.05
N GLU A 588 22.48 20.16 -24.31
CA GLU A 588 21.07 20.26 -24.74
C GLU A 588 20.36 18.90 -24.74
N LEU A 589 21.06 17.84 -25.16
CA LEU A 589 20.53 16.47 -25.06
C LEU A 589 20.20 16.10 -23.61
N MET A 590 21.13 16.34 -22.68
CA MET A 590 20.92 16.06 -21.25
C MET A 590 19.75 16.86 -20.67
N ARG A 591 19.65 18.15 -21.02
CA ARG A 591 18.51 18.99 -20.62
C ARG A 591 17.19 18.38 -21.07
N ARG A 592 17.09 17.98 -22.34
CA ARG A 592 15.88 17.35 -22.90
C ARG A 592 15.56 16.02 -22.22
N CYS A 593 16.54 15.14 -22.05
CA CYS A 593 16.38 13.85 -21.36
C CYS A 593 15.74 14.01 -19.98
N TYR A 594 16.31 14.87 -19.12
CA TYR A 594 15.82 15.03 -17.75
C TYR A 594 14.59 15.92 -17.64
N SER A 595 14.26 16.73 -18.66
CA SER A 595 12.94 17.38 -18.73
C SER A 595 11.81 16.36 -18.93
N GLN A 596 12.05 15.32 -19.74
CA GLN A 596 11.07 14.30 -20.07
C GLN A 596 11.04 13.17 -19.02
N ALA A 597 12.18 12.85 -18.41
CA ALA A 597 12.30 11.81 -17.39
C ALA A 597 11.42 12.04 -16.15
N VAL A 598 11.03 13.29 -15.88
CA VAL A 598 10.12 13.66 -14.80
C VAL A 598 8.69 13.14 -15.03
N LEU A 599 8.25 13.06 -16.29
CA LEU A 599 6.87 12.68 -16.63
C LEU A 599 6.50 11.26 -16.18
N PRO A 600 7.27 10.19 -16.52
CA PRO A 600 6.95 8.84 -16.06
C PRO A 600 7.07 8.69 -14.54
N LEU A 601 8.00 9.40 -13.88
CA LEU A 601 8.09 9.41 -12.42
C LEU A 601 6.84 10.01 -11.77
N LYS A 602 6.38 11.19 -12.22
CA LYS A 602 5.15 11.80 -11.71
C LYS A 602 3.91 10.94 -12.00
N ALA A 603 3.86 10.30 -13.17
CA ALA A 603 2.77 9.40 -13.53
C ALA A 603 2.74 8.13 -12.66
N TYR A 604 3.91 7.54 -12.37
CA TYR A 604 4.03 6.37 -11.50
C TYR A 604 3.65 6.71 -10.04
N ALA A 605 4.13 7.84 -9.51
CA ALA A 605 3.78 8.30 -8.17
C ALA A 605 2.26 8.46 -7.96
N ARG A 606 1.52 8.92 -8.99
CA ARG A 606 0.05 9.07 -8.93
C ARG A 606 -0.69 7.75 -8.67
N HIS A 607 -0.18 6.61 -9.14
CA HIS A 607 -0.81 5.31 -8.86
C HIS A 607 -0.83 4.96 -7.37
N TYR A 608 0.09 5.53 -6.59
CA TYR A 608 0.14 5.32 -5.15
C TYR A 608 -0.83 6.21 -4.36
N GLU A 609 -1.50 7.18 -5.01
CA GLU A 609 -2.51 8.03 -4.36
C GLU A 609 -3.65 7.19 -3.78
N ARG A 610 -3.98 6.04 -4.39
CA ARG A 610 -5.00 5.09 -3.87
C ARG A 610 -4.69 4.58 -2.46
N PHE A 611 -3.41 4.54 -2.05
CA PHE A 611 -3.03 4.06 -0.73
C PHE A 611 -2.94 5.16 0.32
N VAL A 612 -3.09 6.45 -0.05
CA VAL A 612 -2.91 7.60 0.85
C VAL A 612 -3.89 7.56 2.01
N ASP A 613 -5.17 7.30 1.74
CA ASP A 613 -6.20 7.26 2.78
C ASP A 613 -5.93 6.16 3.80
N PHE A 614 -5.58 4.95 3.34
CA PHE A 614 -5.22 3.87 4.25
C PHE A 614 -3.88 4.12 4.96
N TYR A 615 -2.89 4.73 4.29
CA TYR A 615 -1.61 5.08 4.88
C TYR A 615 -1.76 6.04 6.05
N LEU A 616 -2.63 7.04 5.92
CA LEU A 616 -2.88 8.06 6.94
C LEU A 616 -3.97 7.70 7.95
N LEU A 617 -4.76 6.64 7.71
CA LEU A 617 -5.81 6.20 8.62
C LEU A 617 -5.28 5.98 10.04
N ASN A 618 -5.83 6.68 11.03
CA ASN A 618 -5.51 6.42 12.43
C ASN A 618 -6.24 5.14 12.88
N LEU A 619 -5.46 4.11 13.21
CA LEU A 619 -6.01 2.82 13.65
C LEU A 619 -6.77 2.93 14.98
N VAL A 620 -6.42 3.87 15.87
CA VAL A 620 -7.10 4.03 17.16
C VAL A 620 -8.50 4.58 16.97
N ASP A 621 -8.65 5.62 16.15
CA ASP A 621 -9.95 6.24 15.88
C ASP A 621 -10.84 5.28 15.08
N PHE A 622 -10.27 4.58 14.09
CA PHE A 622 -10.98 3.54 13.36
C PHE A 622 -11.54 2.45 14.28
N MET A 623 -10.76 1.97 15.25
CA MET A 623 -11.22 0.92 16.17
C MET A 623 -12.31 1.40 17.14
N LYS A 624 -12.30 2.68 17.53
CA LYS A 624 -13.39 3.28 18.33
C LYS A 624 -14.70 3.28 17.56
N ASP A 625 -14.68 3.72 16.31
CA ASP A 625 -15.87 3.72 15.43
C ASP A 625 -16.33 2.28 15.15
N TYR A 626 -15.38 1.36 14.97
CA TYR A 626 -15.67 -0.06 14.74
C TYR A 626 -16.34 -0.72 15.95
N ALA A 627 -15.87 -0.44 17.17
CA ALA A 627 -16.47 -0.94 18.41
C ALA A 627 -17.87 -0.36 18.64
N ALA A 628 -18.07 0.93 18.37
CA ALA A 628 -19.37 1.60 18.48
C ALA A 628 -20.43 0.99 17.55
N ALA A 629 -20.02 0.45 16.39
CA ALA A 629 -20.93 -0.15 15.42
C ALA A 629 -21.53 -1.50 15.85
N LYS A 630 -20.99 -2.16 16.89
CA LYS A 630 -21.47 -3.46 17.44
C LYS A 630 -21.89 -4.48 16.37
N LYS A 631 -21.02 -4.70 15.38
CA LYS A 631 -21.30 -5.57 14.23
C LYS A 631 -21.51 -7.04 14.66
N PRO A 632 -22.39 -7.80 13.97
CA PRO A 632 -22.57 -9.22 14.22
C PRO A 632 -21.32 -10.04 13.82
N SER A 633 -21.15 -11.22 14.41
CA SER A 633 -19.98 -12.11 14.21
C SER A 633 -19.70 -12.42 12.73
N SER A 634 -20.75 -12.62 11.92
CA SER A 634 -20.64 -12.87 10.48
C SER A 634 -20.05 -11.69 9.70
N GLN A 635 -20.39 -10.46 10.09
CA GLN A 635 -19.87 -9.24 9.48
C GLN A 635 -18.41 -9.02 9.90
N VAL A 636 -18.08 -9.25 11.19
CA VAL A 636 -16.69 -9.18 11.67
C VAL A 636 -15.81 -10.20 10.94
N LYS A 637 -16.31 -11.42 10.71
CA LYS A 637 -15.63 -12.44 9.91
C LYS A 637 -15.35 -11.97 8.49
N ARG A 638 -16.34 -11.36 7.82
CA ARG A 638 -16.18 -10.80 6.47
C ARG A 638 -15.16 -9.67 6.45
N ASP A 639 -15.20 -8.77 7.42
CA ASP A 639 -14.26 -7.65 7.53
C ASP A 639 -12.82 -8.17 7.70
N ILE A 640 -12.58 -9.17 8.56
CA ILE A 640 -11.26 -9.82 8.73
C ILE A 640 -10.79 -10.48 7.43
N ILE A 641 -11.67 -11.23 6.74
CA ILE A 641 -11.34 -11.87 5.45
C ILE A 641 -10.98 -10.82 4.41
N GLU A 642 -11.75 -9.72 4.33
CA GLU A 642 -11.51 -8.65 3.37
C GLU A 642 -10.21 -7.91 3.67
N PHE A 643 -9.89 -7.60 4.93
CA PHE A 643 -8.60 -7.00 5.27
C PHE A 643 -7.42 -7.96 5.03
N LYS A 644 -7.59 -9.26 5.26
CA LYS A 644 -6.57 -10.27 4.88
C LYS A 644 -6.39 -10.35 3.36
N ARG A 645 -7.49 -10.26 2.59
CA ARG A 645 -7.47 -10.22 1.12
C ARG A 645 -6.74 -8.97 0.62
N GLN A 646 -7.08 -7.79 1.15
CA GLN A 646 -6.44 -6.52 0.80
C GLN A 646 -4.95 -6.50 1.17
N LYS A 647 -4.57 -7.10 2.29
CA LYS A 647 -3.16 -7.30 2.67
C LYS A 647 -2.42 -8.12 1.60
N GLU A 648 -3.00 -9.23 1.15
CA GLU A 648 -2.36 -10.08 0.13
C GLU A 648 -2.36 -9.39 -1.25
N GLU A 649 -3.44 -8.69 -1.60
CA GLU A 649 -3.50 -7.84 -2.80
C GLU A 649 -2.35 -6.83 -2.81
N VAL A 650 -2.13 -6.07 -1.73
CA VAL A 650 -1.01 -5.12 -1.61
C VAL A 650 0.34 -5.82 -1.70
N ARG A 651 0.46 -7.02 -1.15
CA ARG A 651 1.70 -7.81 -1.17
C ARG A 651 2.05 -8.30 -2.58
N GLU A 652 1.05 -8.65 -3.38
CA GLU A 652 1.22 -9.12 -4.76
C GLU A 652 1.41 -7.96 -5.73
N ILE A 653 0.58 -6.92 -5.68
CA ILE A 653 0.62 -5.83 -6.67
C ILE A 653 1.85 -4.94 -6.52
N LEU A 654 2.33 -4.69 -5.29
CA LEU A 654 3.46 -3.77 -5.09
C LEU A 654 4.79 -4.53 -5.24
N PRO A 655 5.71 -4.11 -6.13
CA PRO A 655 7.04 -4.68 -6.18
C PRO A 655 7.89 -4.23 -4.98
N ALA A 656 9.02 -4.90 -4.75
CA ALA A 656 10.03 -4.39 -3.82
C ALA A 656 10.81 -3.22 -4.45
N TYR A 657 11.14 -3.35 -5.74
CA TYR A 657 11.87 -2.35 -6.51
C TYR A 657 11.35 -2.32 -7.94
N ILE A 658 11.42 -1.15 -8.58
CA ILE A 658 11.14 -0.97 -10.01
C ILE A 658 12.21 -0.08 -10.64
N THR A 659 12.58 -0.39 -11.88
CA THR A 659 13.49 0.44 -12.67
C THR A 659 12.71 1.24 -13.71
N ILE A 660 12.88 2.55 -13.73
CA ILE A 660 12.27 3.46 -14.72
C ILE A 660 13.42 4.24 -15.36
N GLY A 661 13.91 3.79 -16.50
CA GLY A 661 15.09 4.37 -17.17
C GLY A 661 16.30 4.49 -16.23
N PRO A 662 16.76 5.72 -15.89
CA PRO A 662 17.93 5.90 -15.03
C PRO A 662 17.61 5.70 -13.53
N PHE A 663 16.35 5.54 -13.14
CA PHE A 663 15.93 5.53 -11.73
C PHE A 663 15.63 4.11 -11.24
N TYR A 664 16.26 3.74 -10.13
CA TYR A 664 15.99 2.54 -9.36
C TYR A 664 15.17 2.93 -8.12
N ILE A 665 13.89 2.61 -8.13
CA ILE A 665 12.92 3.07 -7.13
C ILE A 665 12.66 1.96 -6.11
N ASN A 666 12.98 2.24 -4.85
CA ASN A 666 12.62 1.42 -3.70
C ASN A 666 11.17 1.69 -3.28
N VAL A 667 10.34 0.66 -3.39
CA VAL A 667 8.92 0.64 -2.99
C VAL A 667 8.73 -0.21 -1.72
N ASP A 668 9.71 -1.06 -1.40
CA ASP A 668 9.62 -2.05 -0.34
C ASP A 668 9.34 -1.43 1.03
N THR A 669 9.92 -0.27 1.34
CA THR A 669 9.65 0.44 2.60
C THR A 669 8.17 0.79 2.78
N LEU A 670 7.53 1.32 1.73
CA LEU A 670 6.09 1.64 1.74
C LEU A 670 5.25 0.36 1.77
N LYS A 671 5.63 -0.64 0.97
CA LYS A 671 4.96 -1.95 0.93
C LYS A 671 4.93 -2.62 2.29
N GLN A 672 6.09 -2.74 2.95
CA GLN A 672 6.21 -3.35 4.27
C GLN A 672 5.40 -2.59 5.32
N PHE A 673 5.38 -1.25 5.26
CA PHE A 673 4.56 -0.44 6.16
C PHE A 673 3.06 -0.73 5.98
N LEU A 674 2.55 -0.72 4.74
CA LEU A 674 1.14 -1.02 4.45
C LEU A 674 0.75 -2.43 4.89
N VAL A 675 1.58 -3.43 4.58
CA VAL A 675 1.37 -4.83 5.00
C VAL A 675 1.34 -4.95 6.52
N LYS A 676 2.31 -4.33 7.22
CA LYS A 676 2.36 -4.31 8.68
C LYS A 676 1.10 -3.64 9.26
N LYS A 677 0.63 -2.56 8.66
CA LYS A 677 -0.58 -1.84 9.08
C LYS A 677 -1.84 -2.71 8.96
N TYR A 678 -1.98 -3.49 7.88
CA TYR A 678 -3.07 -4.47 7.78
C TYR A 678 -2.97 -5.58 8.82
N ILE A 679 -1.75 -6.07 9.11
CA ILE A 679 -1.53 -7.07 10.17
C ILE A 679 -1.96 -6.51 11.53
N ASP A 680 -1.53 -5.29 11.85
CA ASP A 680 -1.89 -4.60 13.10
C ASP A 680 -3.40 -4.33 13.18
N LEU A 681 -4.05 -3.97 12.07
CA LEU A 681 -5.51 -3.78 12.00
C LEU A 681 -6.26 -5.09 12.29
N VAL A 682 -5.89 -6.18 11.61
CA VAL A 682 -6.52 -7.49 11.82
C VAL A 682 -6.29 -7.97 13.25
N ARG A 683 -5.09 -7.79 13.80
CA ARG A 683 -4.80 -8.13 15.21
C ARG A 683 -5.71 -7.37 16.17
N ARG A 684 -5.88 -6.06 15.98
CA ARG A 684 -6.77 -5.24 16.83
C ARG A 684 -8.24 -5.64 16.74
N ILE A 685 -8.71 -6.07 15.57
CA ILE A 685 -10.08 -6.58 15.42
C ILE A 685 -10.25 -7.89 16.20
N PHE A 686 -9.24 -8.77 16.20
CA PHE A 686 -9.26 -9.97 17.05
C PHE A 686 -9.24 -9.62 18.54
N GLU A 687 -8.35 -8.71 18.98
CA GLU A 687 -8.28 -8.24 20.37
C GLU A 687 -9.65 -7.70 20.82
N TYR A 688 -10.25 -6.78 20.05
CA TYR A 688 -11.59 -6.26 20.30
C TYR A 688 -12.66 -7.36 20.43
N TYR A 689 -12.62 -8.36 19.54
CA TYR A 689 -13.61 -9.44 19.58
C TYR A 689 -13.41 -10.36 20.78
N VAL A 690 -12.16 -10.61 21.19
CA VAL A 690 -11.84 -11.36 22.41
C VAL A 690 -12.33 -10.61 23.65
N ASP A 691 -12.11 -9.30 23.72
CA ASP A 691 -12.61 -8.46 24.82
C ASP A 691 -14.14 -8.49 24.89
N ARG A 692 -14.82 -8.41 23.74
CA ARG A 692 -16.29 -8.57 23.68
C ARG A 692 -16.74 -9.94 24.19
N MET A 693 -16.02 -11.02 23.88
CA MET A 693 -16.35 -12.36 24.36
C MET A 693 -16.13 -12.50 25.86
N TYR A 694 -15.11 -11.82 26.38
CA TYR A 694 -14.86 -11.75 27.81
C TYR A 694 -16.03 -11.10 28.55
N GLU A 695 -16.49 -9.94 28.10
CA GLU A 695 -17.66 -9.25 28.67
C GLU A 695 -18.91 -10.14 28.65
N THR A 696 -19.19 -10.83 27.53
CA THR A 696 -20.32 -11.77 27.44
C THR A 696 -20.18 -12.92 28.43
N ASN A 697 -19.00 -13.54 28.54
CA ASN A 697 -18.78 -14.63 29.50
C ASN A 697 -18.93 -14.16 30.94
N GLU A 698 -18.43 -12.96 31.26
CA GLU A 698 -18.53 -12.38 32.60
C GLU A 698 -20.00 -12.22 33.01
N LEU A 699 -20.84 -11.65 32.14
CA LEU A 699 -22.27 -11.49 32.38
C LEU A 699 -22.99 -12.84 32.60
N ILE A 700 -22.70 -13.85 31.78
CA ILE A 700 -23.27 -15.20 31.94
C ILE A 700 -22.83 -15.81 33.28
N LEU A 701 -21.56 -15.64 33.65
CA LEU A 701 -21.00 -16.17 34.89
C LEU A 701 -21.61 -15.48 36.12
N GLU A 702 -21.76 -14.16 36.10
CA GLU A 702 -22.43 -13.40 37.17
C GLU A 702 -23.87 -13.89 37.35
N HIS A 703 -24.63 -14.02 36.27
CA HIS A 703 -26.00 -14.49 36.35
C HIS A 703 -26.10 -15.93 36.89
N CYS A 704 -25.20 -16.83 36.46
CA CYS A 704 -25.10 -18.18 37.01
C CYS A 704 -24.79 -18.18 38.52
N GLN A 705 -23.87 -17.30 38.96
CA GLN A 705 -23.47 -17.20 40.35
C GLN A 705 -24.60 -16.65 41.23
N GLU A 706 -25.37 -15.68 40.75
CA GLU A 706 -26.55 -15.14 41.45
C GLU A 706 -27.59 -16.25 41.69
N VAL A 707 -27.95 -17.01 40.65
CA VAL A 707 -28.90 -18.13 40.75
C VAL A 707 -28.36 -19.18 41.72
N PHE A 708 -27.07 -19.53 41.61
CA PHE A 708 -26.44 -20.51 42.49
C PHE A 708 -26.44 -20.05 43.96
N HIS A 709 -26.15 -18.78 44.23
CA HIS A 709 -26.10 -18.25 45.59
C HIS A 709 -27.48 -18.33 46.26
N HIS A 710 -28.55 -18.00 45.52
CA HIS A 710 -29.91 -18.07 46.03
C HIS A 710 -30.33 -19.50 46.44
N ILE A 711 -30.00 -20.51 45.63
CA ILE A 711 -30.30 -21.93 45.95
C ILE A 711 -29.32 -22.58 46.94
N ALA A 712 -28.18 -21.93 47.21
CA ALA A 712 -27.21 -22.38 48.21
C ALA A 712 -27.48 -21.84 49.61
N MET A 713 -28.42 -20.90 49.77
CA MET A 713 -28.81 -20.40 51.08
C MET A 713 -29.48 -21.49 51.93
N ARG A 714 -29.15 -21.52 53.22
CA ARG A 714 -29.80 -22.42 54.18
C ARG A 714 -31.08 -21.77 54.72
N PRO A 715 -32.23 -22.47 54.73
CA PRO A 715 -33.46 -21.93 55.28
C PRO A 715 -33.31 -21.63 56.77
N VAL A 716 -33.79 -20.46 57.20
CA VAL A 716 -33.78 -20.01 58.61
C VAL A 716 -35.17 -20.04 59.26
N SER A 717 -36.22 -20.16 58.45
CA SER A 717 -37.60 -20.29 58.89
C SER A 717 -38.40 -21.12 57.89
N ILE A 718 -39.60 -21.56 58.30
CA ILE A 718 -40.51 -22.30 57.43
C ILE A 718 -40.84 -21.46 56.18
N GLU A 719 -41.12 -20.17 56.35
CA GLU A 719 -41.46 -19.27 55.25
C GLU A 719 -40.29 -19.14 54.24
N HIS A 720 -39.05 -19.02 54.74
CA HIS A 720 -37.86 -18.95 53.90
C HIS A 720 -37.57 -20.28 53.16
N LEU A 721 -37.88 -21.43 53.78
CA LEU A 721 -37.79 -22.74 53.12
C LEU A 721 -38.71 -22.82 51.91
N PHE A 722 -39.97 -22.38 52.06
CA PHE A 722 -40.94 -22.39 50.97
C PHE A 722 -40.62 -21.35 49.89
N GLU A 723 -40.09 -20.18 50.24
CA GLU A 723 -39.58 -19.20 49.25
C GLU A 723 -38.43 -19.77 48.40
N ILE A 724 -37.44 -20.41 49.04
CA ILE A 724 -36.34 -21.10 48.32
C ILE A 724 -36.91 -22.24 47.47
N ARG A 725 -37.91 -22.98 47.96
CA ARG A 725 -38.57 -24.05 47.19
C ARG A 725 -39.26 -23.50 45.95
N ASP A 726 -40.05 -22.45 46.07
CA ASP A 726 -40.78 -21.83 44.96
C ASP A 726 -39.83 -21.25 43.92
N PHE A 727 -38.76 -20.57 44.35
CA PHE A 727 -37.69 -20.16 43.45
C PHE A 727 -37.04 -21.37 42.75
N SER A 728 -36.74 -22.44 43.50
CA SER A 728 -36.10 -23.65 42.94
C SER A 728 -36.94 -24.36 41.87
N LEU A 729 -38.26 -24.17 41.85
CA LEU A 729 -39.14 -24.64 40.78
C LEU A 729 -38.97 -23.85 39.48
N THR A 730 -38.60 -22.57 39.55
CA THR A 730 -38.36 -21.71 38.38
C THR A 730 -36.93 -21.83 37.80
N VAL A 731 -35.98 -22.29 38.62
CA VAL A 731 -34.55 -22.40 38.23
C VAL A 731 -34.32 -23.24 36.96
N PRO A 732 -35.00 -24.37 36.71
CA PRO A 732 -34.82 -25.12 35.46
C PRO A 732 -35.07 -24.28 34.20
N ASP A 733 -36.11 -23.43 34.19
CA ASP A 733 -36.42 -22.58 33.05
C ASP A 733 -35.34 -21.50 32.86
N ILE A 734 -34.88 -20.89 33.96
CA ILE A 734 -33.76 -19.92 33.95
C ILE A 734 -32.48 -20.59 33.40
N VAL A 735 -32.20 -21.84 33.79
CA VAL A 735 -31.04 -22.60 33.29
C VAL A 735 -31.15 -22.88 31.80
N ASP A 736 -32.35 -23.13 31.27
CA ASP A 736 -32.56 -23.33 29.83
C ASP A 736 -32.39 -22.01 29.05
N ASP A 737 -32.79 -20.87 29.60
CA ASP A 737 -32.49 -19.54 29.04
C ASP A 737 -30.96 -19.27 29.00
N ILE A 738 -30.25 -19.54 30.10
CA ILE A 738 -28.79 -19.44 30.18
C ILE A 738 -28.12 -20.36 29.14
N ARG A 739 -28.63 -21.58 28.95
CA ARG A 739 -28.12 -22.50 27.93
C ARG A 739 -28.31 -21.95 26.51
N ALA A 740 -29.42 -21.26 26.24
CA ALA A 740 -29.64 -20.62 24.96
C ALA A 740 -28.63 -19.47 24.72
N GLU A 741 -28.36 -18.66 25.75
CA GLU A 741 -27.31 -17.63 25.69
C GLU A 741 -25.91 -18.22 25.46
N ILE A 742 -25.58 -19.31 26.16
CA ILE A 742 -24.33 -20.05 25.97
C ILE A 742 -24.22 -20.61 24.55
N GLN A 743 -25.32 -21.07 23.93
CA GLN A 743 -25.29 -21.49 22.53
C GLN A 743 -24.96 -20.33 21.58
N VAL A 744 -25.53 -19.15 21.81
CA VAL A 744 -25.18 -17.94 21.03
C VAL A 744 -23.70 -17.59 21.20
N MET A 745 -23.22 -17.56 22.45
CA MET A 745 -21.81 -17.36 22.78
C MET A 745 -20.91 -18.39 22.07
N TRP A 746 -21.33 -19.66 21.99
CA TRP A 746 -20.57 -20.71 21.31
C TRP A 746 -20.43 -20.44 19.81
N LEU A 747 -21.52 -20.03 19.15
CA LEU A 747 -21.51 -19.62 17.73
C LEU A 747 -20.63 -18.39 17.51
N GLU A 748 -20.53 -17.49 18.50
CA GLU A 748 -19.62 -16.35 18.44
C GLU A 748 -18.15 -16.78 18.55
N TYR A 749 -17.84 -17.80 19.34
CA TYR A 749 -16.50 -18.41 19.42
C TYR A 749 -16.11 -19.20 18.15
N ASP A 750 -17.06 -19.85 17.48
CA ASP A 750 -16.82 -20.53 16.20
C ASP A 750 -16.21 -19.59 15.14
N MET A 751 -16.50 -18.29 15.25
CA MET A 751 -15.86 -17.27 14.41
C MET A 751 -14.34 -17.22 14.63
N LEU A 752 -13.89 -17.17 15.89
CA LEU A 752 -12.47 -17.18 16.25
C LEU A 752 -11.79 -18.51 15.87
N ASP A 753 -12.46 -19.63 16.13
CA ASP A 753 -11.99 -20.96 15.78
C ASP A 753 -11.83 -21.12 14.26
N SER A 754 -12.70 -20.50 13.46
CA SER A 754 -12.57 -20.52 11.99
C SER A 754 -11.31 -19.83 11.46
N PHE A 755 -10.64 -19.03 12.29
CA PHE A 755 -9.34 -18.43 11.98
C PHE A 755 -8.17 -19.08 12.73
N PHE A 756 -8.42 -20.17 13.49
CA PHE A 756 -7.45 -20.80 14.38
C PHE A 756 -6.81 -19.80 15.36
N TYR A 757 -7.62 -18.85 15.86
CA TYR A 757 -7.13 -17.83 16.78
C TYR A 757 -6.87 -18.45 18.16
N ASN A 758 -5.66 -18.25 18.70
CA ASN A 758 -5.30 -18.83 19.99
C ASN A 758 -5.78 -17.93 21.14
N LEU A 759 -6.66 -18.47 21.98
CA LEU A 759 -7.10 -17.81 23.21
C LEU A 759 -6.02 -17.93 24.30
N SER A 760 -6.00 -17.00 25.25
CA SER A 760 -5.19 -17.18 26.46
C SER A 760 -5.79 -18.25 27.36
N ASP A 761 -4.97 -18.89 28.20
CA ASP A 761 -5.43 -19.91 29.15
C ASP A 761 -6.58 -19.41 30.02
N HIS A 762 -6.54 -18.14 30.42
CA HIS A 762 -7.61 -17.49 31.20
C HIS A 762 -8.93 -17.41 30.42
N GLN A 763 -8.89 -16.91 29.18
CA GLN A 763 -10.08 -16.78 28.33
C GLN A 763 -10.67 -18.16 27.97
N PHE A 764 -9.79 -19.12 27.69
CA PHE A 764 -10.19 -20.49 27.43
C PHE A 764 -10.84 -21.13 28.66
N ALA A 765 -10.26 -20.95 29.85
CA ALA A 765 -10.85 -21.44 31.09
C ALA A 765 -12.22 -20.80 31.36
N MET A 766 -12.38 -19.49 31.15
CA MET A 766 -13.67 -18.81 31.31
C MET A 766 -14.75 -19.36 30.38
N LYS A 767 -14.45 -19.58 29.10
CA LYS A 767 -15.38 -20.19 28.13
C LYS A 767 -15.93 -21.52 28.65
N TRP A 768 -15.05 -22.41 29.10
CA TRP A 768 -15.46 -23.73 29.61
C TRP A 768 -16.11 -23.65 30.98
N ASN A 769 -15.72 -22.69 31.82
CA ASN A 769 -16.37 -22.44 33.10
C ASN A 769 -17.83 -22.03 32.89
N ALA A 770 -18.09 -21.05 32.02
CA ALA A 770 -19.44 -20.60 31.67
C ALA A 770 -20.29 -21.77 31.13
N TYR A 771 -19.72 -22.60 30.27
CA TYR A 771 -20.39 -23.80 29.75
C TYR A 771 -20.74 -24.84 30.85
N ALA A 772 -19.91 -24.95 31.89
CA ALA A 772 -20.10 -25.93 32.96
C ALA A 772 -21.13 -25.50 34.02
N TRP A 773 -21.35 -24.20 34.24
CA TRP A 773 -22.23 -23.68 35.29
C TRP A 773 -23.67 -24.17 35.25
N PRO A 774 -24.36 -24.26 34.09
CA PRO A 774 -25.69 -24.85 34.01
C PRO A 774 -25.77 -26.25 34.64
N HIS A 775 -24.74 -27.07 34.46
CA HIS A 775 -24.69 -28.39 35.08
C HIS A 775 -24.47 -28.29 36.60
N GLN A 776 -23.60 -27.39 37.06
CA GLN A 776 -23.36 -27.18 38.49
C GLN A 776 -24.62 -26.71 39.22
N ILE A 777 -25.39 -25.80 38.63
CA ILE A 777 -26.67 -25.32 39.17
C ILE A 777 -27.66 -26.49 39.28
N LEU A 778 -27.79 -27.33 38.25
CA LEU A 778 -28.69 -28.49 38.28
C LEU A 778 -28.25 -29.56 39.30
N VAL A 779 -26.95 -29.80 39.45
CA VAL A 779 -26.41 -30.68 40.49
C VAL A 779 -26.74 -30.12 41.87
N ARG A 780 -26.54 -28.82 42.11
CA ARG A 780 -26.92 -28.20 43.38
C ARG A 780 -28.43 -28.24 43.62
N LEU A 781 -29.24 -28.06 42.59
CA LEU A 781 -30.69 -28.19 42.67
C LEU A 781 -31.11 -29.60 43.08
N SER A 782 -30.40 -30.64 42.61
CA SER A 782 -30.66 -32.02 43.01
C SER A 782 -30.33 -32.26 44.49
N THR A 783 -29.20 -31.74 44.98
CA THR A 783 -28.84 -31.88 46.40
C THR A 783 -29.73 -31.05 47.30
N LEU A 784 -30.13 -29.85 46.86
CA LEU A 784 -31.12 -29.03 47.56
C LEU A 784 -32.45 -29.76 47.73
N LYS A 785 -32.93 -30.50 46.73
CA LYS A 785 -34.18 -31.29 46.86
C LYS A 785 -34.10 -32.35 47.95
N ASP A 786 -32.94 -32.96 48.15
CA ASP A 786 -32.74 -33.96 49.21
C ASP A 786 -32.56 -33.30 50.59
N GLU A 787 -31.82 -32.19 50.66
CA GLU A 787 -31.73 -31.36 51.87
C GLU A 787 -33.10 -30.82 52.29
N GLN A 788 -33.91 -30.34 51.34
CA GLN A 788 -35.26 -29.83 51.59
C GLN A 788 -36.18 -30.91 52.17
N LYS A 789 -36.04 -32.18 51.82
CA LYS A 789 -36.84 -33.25 52.46
C LYS A 789 -36.51 -33.34 53.95
N ILE A 790 -35.23 -33.28 54.28
CA ILE A 790 -34.75 -33.33 55.67
C ILE A 790 -35.18 -32.07 56.42
N ASP A 791 -35.00 -30.89 55.82
CA ASP A 791 -35.40 -29.61 56.40
C ASP A 791 -36.93 -29.56 56.60
N ILE A 792 -37.73 -30.05 55.64
CA ILE A 792 -39.19 -30.16 55.77
C ILE A 792 -39.55 -31.07 56.95
N GLU A 793 -38.92 -32.24 57.09
CA GLU A 793 -39.17 -33.13 58.23
C GLU A 793 -38.78 -32.49 59.58
N GLU A 794 -37.64 -31.80 59.64
CA GLU A 794 -37.17 -31.11 60.84
C GLU A 794 -38.10 -29.96 61.23
N PHE A 795 -38.46 -29.11 60.26
CA PHE A 795 -39.39 -28.00 60.47
C PHE A 795 -40.83 -28.47 60.75
N LEU A 796 -41.28 -29.59 60.16
CA LEU A 796 -42.56 -30.21 60.52
C LEU A 796 -42.54 -30.68 61.98
N ARG A 797 -41.46 -31.34 62.42
CA ARG A 797 -41.32 -31.76 63.82
C ARG A 797 -41.30 -30.57 64.77
N GLN A 798 -40.59 -29.51 64.40
CA GLN A 798 -40.60 -28.24 65.14
C GLN A 798 -42.02 -27.65 65.18
N HIS A 799 -42.71 -27.60 64.05
CA HIS A 799 -44.06 -27.06 63.95
C HIS A 799 -45.07 -27.85 64.80
N TYR A 800 -45.06 -29.18 64.76
CA TYR A 800 -45.88 -30.01 65.63
C TYR A 800 -45.59 -29.74 67.12
N SER A 801 -44.32 -29.59 67.49
CA SER A 801 -43.94 -29.22 68.86
C SER A 801 -44.43 -27.82 69.25
N GLU A 802 -44.42 -26.86 68.32
CA GLU A 802 -44.95 -25.51 68.54
C GLU A 802 -46.48 -25.51 68.66
N CYS A 803 -47.19 -26.33 67.87
CA CYS A 803 -48.65 -26.54 67.96
C CYS A 803 -49.05 -27.22 69.27
N GLN A 804 -48.35 -28.29 69.68
CA GLN A 804 -48.57 -28.91 70.99
C GLN A 804 -48.32 -27.91 72.12
N GLY A 805 -47.21 -27.17 72.07
CA GLY A 805 -46.93 -26.14 73.05
C GLY A 805 -47.89 -24.94 72.99
N PHE A 806 -48.64 -24.78 71.90
CA PHE A 806 -49.73 -23.81 71.80
C PHE A 806 -51.00 -24.35 72.47
N GLU A 807 -51.38 -25.60 72.23
CA GLU A 807 -52.49 -26.27 72.91
C GLU A 807 -52.30 -26.36 74.43
N GLU A 808 -51.11 -26.78 74.90
CA GLU A 808 -50.78 -26.81 76.34
C GLU A 808 -50.89 -25.41 76.98
N ARG A 809 -50.52 -24.37 76.24
CA ARG A 809 -50.69 -22.97 76.68
C ARG A 809 -52.15 -22.54 76.68
N LEU A 810 -52.99 -23.03 75.75
CA LEU A 810 -54.43 -22.79 75.77
C LEU A 810 -55.10 -23.51 76.95
N GLU A 811 -54.70 -24.74 77.27
CA GLU A 811 -55.19 -25.47 78.44
C GLU A 811 -54.81 -24.75 79.74
N SER A 812 -53.54 -24.36 79.90
CA SER A 812 -53.09 -23.56 81.05
C SER A 812 -53.82 -22.23 81.16
N LEU A 813 -54.06 -21.55 80.02
CA LEU A 813 -54.83 -20.31 79.99
C LEU A 813 -56.30 -20.56 80.37
N ASN A 814 -56.91 -21.65 79.89
CA ASN A 814 -58.26 -22.01 80.26
C ASN A 814 -58.37 -22.27 81.77
N ASP A 815 -57.41 -22.98 82.37
CA ASP A 815 -57.35 -23.19 83.82
C ASP A 815 -57.21 -21.87 84.59
N GLU A 816 -56.37 -20.93 84.11
CA GLU A 816 -56.28 -19.57 84.66
C GLU A 816 -57.62 -18.83 84.55
N VAL A 817 -58.32 -18.95 83.42
CA VAL A 817 -59.62 -18.32 83.19
C VAL A 817 -60.68 -18.93 84.11
N GLN A 818 -60.71 -20.25 84.29
CA GLN A 818 -61.61 -20.94 85.20
C GLN A 818 -61.31 -20.59 86.67
N ALA A 819 -60.05 -20.36 87.04
CA ALA A 819 -59.69 -19.95 88.39
C ALA A 819 -60.37 -18.64 88.82
N TYR A 820 -60.66 -17.72 87.89
CA TYR A 820 -61.43 -16.51 88.20
C TYR A 820 -62.85 -16.79 88.69
N SER A 821 -63.40 -17.99 88.46
CA SER A 821 -64.70 -18.38 89.04
C SER A 821 -64.68 -18.56 90.56
N LEU A 822 -63.50 -18.81 91.14
CA LEU A 822 -63.30 -18.95 92.59
C LEU A 822 -62.87 -17.62 93.24
N VAL A 823 -62.72 -16.56 92.44
CA VAL A 823 -62.38 -15.23 92.91
C VAL A 823 -63.66 -14.43 93.03
N PHE A 824 -64.12 -14.17 94.26
CA PHE A 824 -65.34 -13.42 94.56
C PHE A 824 -65.16 -12.44 95.73
N ASN A 825 -63.91 -12.13 96.11
CA ASN A 825 -63.65 -11.17 97.17
C ASN A 825 -63.72 -9.73 96.63
N ALA A 826 -64.83 -9.04 96.90
CA ALA A 826 -65.05 -7.66 96.50
C ALA A 826 -63.98 -6.67 97.01
N ASN A 827 -63.26 -6.98 98.09
CA ASN A 827 -62.22 -6.11 98.65
C ASN A 827 -60.88 -6.19 97.89
N ARG A 828 -60.69 -7.20 97.02
CA ARG A 828 -59.46 -7.38 96.22
C ARG A 828 -59.66 -6.99 94.74
N ALA A 829 -60.74 -6.27 94.41
CA ALA A 829 -61.12 -5.95 93.04
C ALA A 829 -60.02 -5.30 92.19
N GLN A 830 -59.20 -4.43 92.78
CA GLN A 830 -58.09 -3.79 92.07
C GLN A 830 -57.00 -4.78 91.68
N GLU A 831 -56.59 -5.67 92.60
CA GLU A 831 -55.59 -6.70 92.37
C GLU A 831 -56.07 -7.70 91.30
N THR A 832 -57.31 -8.18 91.43
CA THR A 832 -57.93 -9.09 90.46
C THR A 832 -58.03 -8.48 89.06
N SER A 833 -58.25 -7.17 88.94
CA SER A 833 -58.24 -6.49 87.63
C SER A 833 -56.86 -6.46 86.95
N VAL A 834 -55.77 -6.44 87.74
CA VAL A 834 -54.39 -6.48 87.22
C VAL A 834 -54.06 -7.85 86.67
N ASP A 835 -54.49 -8.90 87.36
CA ASP A 835 -54.33 -10.28 86.88
C ASP A 835 -55.13 -10.50 85.59
N ILE A 836 -56.38 -10.00 85.51
CA ILE A 836 -57.19 -10.01 84.29
C ILE A 836 -56.52 -9.28 83.12
N LYS A 837 -55.78 -8.18 83.38
CA LYS A 837 -54.99 -7.50 82.34
C LYS A 837 -53.83 -8.35 81.82
N LYS A 838 -53.13 -9.06 82.70
CA LYS A 838 -52.04 -9.97 82.31
C LYS A 838 -52.58 -11.13 81.47
N THR A 839 -53.67 -11.77 81.92
CA THR A 839 -54.33 -12.84 81.18
C THR A 839 -54.83 -12.36 79.80
N TRP A 840 -55.36 -11.13 79.69
CA TRP A 840 -55.74 -10.56 78.39
C TRP A 840 -54.57 -10.30 77.44
N ALA A 841 -53.42 -9.86 77.96
CA ALA A 841 -52.21 -9.70 77.15
C ALA A 841 -51.72 -11.05 76.61
N LEU A 842 -51.72 -12.09 77.47
CA LEU A 842 -51.39 -13.46 77.08
C LEU A 842 -52.34 -14.00 75.99
N ILE A 843 -53.65 -13.76 76.12
CA ILE A 843 -54.65 -14.08 75.08
C ILE A 843 -54.27 -13.45 73.72
N LYS A 844 -53.89 -12.17 73.70
CA LYS A 844 -53.52 -11.45 72.45
C LYS A 844 -52.22 -11.98 71.83
N GLU A 845 -51.25 -12.38 72.65
CA GLU A 845 -50.03 -13.04 72.18
C GLU A 845 -50.32 -14.40 71.57
N LEU A 846 -51.19 -15.20 72.20
CA LEU A 846 -51.62 -16.51 71.69
C LEU A 846 -52.44 -16.38 70.40
N GLU A 847 -53.32 -15.38 70.24
CA GLU A 847 -53.99 -15.11 68.97
C GLU A 847 -52.99 -14.84 67.83
N LYS A 848 -51.94 -14.05 68.08
CA LYS A 848 -50.90 -13.76 67.07
C LYS A 848 -50.08 -15.00 66.73
N LEU A 849 -49.73 -15.81 67.72
CA LEU A 849 -49.04 -17.08 67.51
C LEU A 849 -49.91 -18.05 66.72
N GLY A 850 -51.21 -18.14 67.05
CA GLY A 850 -52.19 -18.96 66.35
C GLY A 850 -52.28 -18.62 64.86
N ASN A 851 -52.31 -17.34 64.49
CA ASN A 851 -52.31 -16.91 63.08
C ASN A 851 -51.03 -17.35 62.34
N THR A 852 -49.86 -17.23 62.98
CA THR A 852 -48.59 -17.68 62.39
C THR A 852 -48.57 -19.20 62.20
N LEU A 853 -49.06 -19.96 63.19
CA LEU A 853 -49.15 -21.42 63.10
C LEU A 853 -50.16 -21.86 62.03
N GLN A 854 -51.28 -21.15 61.89
CA GLN A 854 -52.27 -21.39 60.84
C GLN A 854 -51.71 -21.16 59.44
N TYR A 855 -50.98 -20.06 59.23
CA TYR A 855 -50.27 -19.80 57.97
C TYR A 855 -49.22 -20.88 57.66
N ARG A 856 -48.51 -21.37 58.68
CA ARG A 856 -47.56 -22.49 58.52
C ARG A 856 -48.26 -23.82 58.19
N GLN A 857 -49.44 -24.09 58.77
CA GLN A 857 -50.25 -25.26 58.38
C GLN A 857 -50.70 -25.17 56.93
N GLU A 858 -51.04 -23.97 56.44
CA GLU A 858 -51.37 -23.74 55.03
C GLU A 858 -50.16 -24.05 54.12
N LEU A 859 -48.96 -23.55 54.46
CA LEU A 859 -47.73 -23.84 53.70
C LEU A 859 -47.42 -25.34 53.65
N PHE A 860 -47.63 -26.08 54.74
CA PHE A 860 -47.44 -27.54 54.79
C PHE A 860 -48.62 -28.34 54.23
N GLU A 861 -49.68 -27.68 53.74
CA GLU A 861 -50.92 -28.31 53.27
C GLU A 861 -51.58 -29.23 54.32
N LEU A 862 -51.46 -28.86 55.60
CA LEU A 862 -52.07 -29.57 56.74
C LEU A 862 -53.50 -29.08 57.00
N GLU A 863 -54.24 -29.81 57.85
CA GLU A 863 -55.60 -29.40 58.24
C GLU A 863 -55.57 -28.04 58.97
N PRO A 864 -56.53 -27.13 58.71
CA PRO A 864 -56.53 -25.82 59.35
C PRO A 864 -56.49 -25.93 60.89
N LEU A 865 -55.59 -25.17 61.52
CA LEU A 865 -55.50 -25.13 62.98
C LEU A 865 -56.84 -24.71 63.58
N SER A 866 -57.43 -25.56 64.43
CA SER A 866 -58.66 -25.19 65.13
C SER A 866 -58.39 -24.09 66.14
N THR A 867 -59.03 -22.94 65.93
CA THR A 867 -59.01 -21.81 66.88
C THR A 867 -60.24 -21.80 67.79
N GLU A 868 -61.12 -22.79 67.65
CA GLU A 868 -62.40 -22.88 68.37
C GLU A 868 -62.23 -22.86 69.89
N PHE A 869 -61.18 -23.54 70.38
CA PHE A 869 -60.87 -23.57 71.82
C PHE A 869 -60.40 -22.21 72.33
N LEU A 870 -59.51 -21.51 71.60
CA LEU A 870 -59.09 -20.16 71.95
C LEU A 870 -60.27 -19.18 71.90
N THR A 871 -61.13 -19.25 70.89
CA THR A 871 -62.33 -18.41 70.81
C THR A 871 -63.27 -18.65 71.97
N SER A 872 -63.47 -19.91 72.39
CA SER A 872 -64.27 -20.26 73.56
C SER A 872 -63.66 -19.73 74.87
N ILE A 873 -62.33 -19.79 75.03
CA ILE A 873 -61.62 -19.18 76.17
C ILE A 873 -61.82 -17.66 76.18
N VAL A 874 -61.71 -17.01 75.01
CA VAL A 874 -61.93 -15.56 74.89
C VAL A 874 -63.36 -15.20 75.28
N GLU A 875 -64.36 -15.93 74.78
CA GLU A 875 -65.78 -15.72 75.07
C GLU A 875 -66.09 -15.93 76.56
N SER A 876 -65.60 -17.02 77.15
CA SER A 876 -65.78 -17.30 78.59
C SER A 876 -65.06 -16.33 79.50
N PHE A 877 -63.94 -15.73 79.06
CA PHE A 877 -63.20 -14.71 79.81
C PHE A 877 -63.84 -13.31 79.74
N GLN A 878 -64.58 -12.98 78.67
CA GLN A 878 -65.17 -11.64 78.48
C GLN A 878 -66.03 -11.17 79.67
N PRO A 879 -66.95 -11.97 80.24
CA PRO A 879 -67.77 -11.56 81.38
C PRO A 879 -66.93 -11.19 82.61
N TYR A 880 -65.88 -11.97 82.92
CA TYR A 880 -65.00 -11.70 84.06
C TYR A 880 -64.22 -10.40 83.85
N LYS A 881 -63.70 -10.18 82.63
CA LYS A 881 -63.01 -8.94 82.27
C LYS A 881 -63.91 -7.71 82.47
N LYS A 882 -65.15 -7.76 81.98
CA LYS A 882 -66.12 -6.67 82.11
C LYS A 882 -66.44 -6.37 83.58
N LEU A 883 -66.77 -7.39 84.37
CA LEU A 883 -67.10 -7.25 85.80
C LEU A 883 -65.96 -6.60 86.59
N TRP A 884 -64.77 -7.18 86.55
CA TRP A 884 -63.67 -6.73 87.39
C TRP A 884 -63.06 -5.41 86.93
N TYR A 885 -63.11 -5.10 85.62
CA TYR A 885 -62.78 -3.77 85.14
C TYR A 885 -63.79 -2.74 85.64
N ALA A 886 -65.09 -3.05 85.60
CA ALA A 886 -66.12 -2.16 86.12
C ALA A 886 -65.93 -1.89 87.63
N CYS A 887 -65.66 -2.93 88.43
CA CYS A 887 -65.35 -2.79 89.86
C CYS A 887 -64.10 -1.92 90.13
N ALA A 888 -62.99 -2.19 89.43
CA ALA A 888 -61.75 -1.43 89.58
C ALA A 888 -61.87 0.01 89.10
N ASN A 889 -62.59 0.23 88.00
CA ASN A 889 -62.85 1.55 87.45
C ASN A 889 -63.78 2.35 88.37
N PHE A 890 -64.76 1.72 89.02
CA PHE A 890 -65.58 2.38 90.04
C PHE A 890 -64.73 2.86 91.21
N HIS A 891 -63.85 2.03 91.77
CA HIS A 891 -62.96 2.46 92.86
C HIS A 891 -62.08 3.65 92.46
N LYS A 892 -61.52 3.63 91.25
CA LYS A 892 -60.77 4.78 90.73
C LYS A 892 -61.63 6.02 90.59
N LEU A 893 -62.86 5.87 90.12
CA LEU A 893 -63.82 6.96 89.95
C LEU A 893 -64.24 7.54 91.31
N GLU A 894 -64.51 6.69 92.29
CA GLU A 894 -64.83 7.04 93.69
C GLU A 894 -63.66 7.80 94.33
N ASP A 895 -62.44 7.28 94.27
CA ASP A 895 -61.23 7.92 94.79
C ASP A 895 -60.97 9.27 94.12
N ALA A 896 -61.10 9.35 92.78
CA ALA A 896 -60.94 10.59 92.04
C ALA A 896 -61.99 11.64 92.42
N THR A 897 -63.25 11.22 92.59
CA THR A 897 -64.37 12.12 92.93
C THR A 897 -64.25 12.66 94.35
N LEU A 898 -63.77 11.85 95.30
CA LEU A 898 -63.59 12.27 96.70
C LEU A 898 -62.29 13.06 96.93
N GLY A 899 -61.22 12.69 96.23
CA GLY A 899 -59.86 13.18 96.45
C GLY A 899 -59.51 14.46 95.70
N ASN A 900 -60.06 14.68 94.50
CA ASN A 900 -59.80 15.87 93.70
C ASN A 900 -60.51 17.10 94.28
N PRO A 901 -59.99 18.33 94.07
CA PRO A 901 -60.68 19.56 94.47
C PRO A 901 -62.08 19.65 93.84
N ILE A 902 -63.09 20.01 94.64
CA ILE A 902 -64.51 20.03 94.22
C ILE A 902 -64.72 20.91 92.99
N ALA A 903 -63.97 22.00 92.88
CA ALA A 903 -64.02 22.94 91.75
C ALA A 903 -63.55 22.32 90.41
N GLN A 904 -62.67 21.32 90.45
CA GLN A 904 -62.00 20.72 89.28
C GLN A 904 -62.66 19.44 88.76
N LEU A 905 -63.66 18.92 89.47
CA LEU A 905 -64.39 17.73 89.01
C LEU A 905 -65.18 18.06 87.73
N ASP A 906 -65.58 17.09 86.95
CA ASP A 906 -66.64 17.25 85.94
C ASP A 906 -67.81 16.37 86.39
N LEU A 907 -68.92 17.00 86.78
CA LEU A 907 -70.02 16.28 87.39
C LEU A 907 -70.83 15.48 86.37
N ASP A 908 -70.89 15.93 85.12
CA ASP A 908 -71.61 15.22 84.06
C ASP A 908 -70.82 14.00 83.59
N GLU A 909 -69.49 14.15 83.47
CA GLU A 909 -68.61 13.04 83.13
C GLU A 909 -68.56 11.99 84.25
N VAL A 910 -68.46 12.41 85.52
CA VAL A 910 -68.50 11.50 86.67
C VAL A 910 -69.84 10.75 86.71
N TRP A 911 -70.97 11.42 86.48
CA TRP A 911 -72.29 10.76 86.45
C TRP A 911 -72.43 9.78 85.29
N SER A 912 -72.04 10.17 84.08
CA SER A 912 -72.07 9.30 82.91
C SER A 912 -71.24 8.04 83.13
N ASN A 913 -70.01 8.18 83.65
CA ASN A 913 -69.15 7.05 83.97
C ASN A 913 -69.72 6.19 85.10
N LEU A 914 -70.27 6.79 86.16
CA LEU A 914 -70.89 6.07 87.26
C LEU A 914 -72.10 5.24 86.79
N MET A 915 -72.96 5.81 85.94
CA MET A 915 -74.12 5.12 85.36
C MET A 915 -73.71 4.03 84.35
N ASN A 916 -72.67 4.26 83.55
CA ASN A 916 -72.13 3.25 82.64
C ASN A 916 -71.53 2.07 83.39
N LEU A 917 -70.73 2.31 84.44
CA LEU A 917 -70.19 1.26 85.31
C LEU A 917 -71.31 0.50 86.02
N ARG A 918 -72.36 1.20 86.49
CA ARG A 918 -73.55 0.57 87.05
C ARG A 918 -74.25 -0.32 86.02
N LYS A 919 -74.37 0.13 84.77
CA LYS A 919 -74.94 -0.65 83.68
C LYS A 919 -74.10 -1.91 83.39
N GLU A 920 -72.77 -1.79 83.31
CA GLU A 920 -71.86 -2.93 83.09
C GLU A 920 -71.93 -3.95 84.25
N LEU A 921 -72.08 -3.49 85.49
CA LEU A 921 -72.26 -4.35 86.66
C LEU A 921 -73.65 -5.02 86.65
N VAL A 922 -74.70 -4.32 86.21
CA VAL A 922 -76.04 -4.90 86.05
C VAL A 922 -76.07 -5.94 84.93
N GLU A 923 -75.43 -5.66 83.78
CA GLU A 923 -75.25 -6.65 82.70
C GLU A 923 -74.44 -7.86 83.19
N SER A 924 -73.48 -7.65 84.11
CA SER A 924 -72.73 -8.75 84.73
C SER A 924 -73.61 -9.65 85.61
N LEU A 925 -74.72 -9.16 86.17
CA LEU A 925 -75.67 -10.00 86.91
C LEU A 925 -76.36 -11.01 85.99
N GLU A 926 -76.71 -10.61 84.77
CA GLU A 926 -77.30 -11.52 83.78
C GLU A 926 -76.27 -12.56 83.30
N ASN A 927 -75.02 -12.13 83.07
CA ASN A 927 -73.95 -13.01 82.61
C ASN A 927 -73.51 -14.05 83.66
N PHE A 928 -73.68 -13.78 84.96
CA PHE A 928 -73.29 -14.66 86.06
C PHE A 928 -74.48 -15.27 86.82
N ASN A 929 -75.67 -15.35 86.21
CA ASN A 929 -76.91 -15.83 86.87
C ASN A 929 -76.78 -17.22 87.53
N GLU A 930 -75.85 -18.06 87.05
CA GLU A 930 -75.57 -19.39 87.61
C GLU A 930 -74.54 -19.40 88.75
N LYS A 931 -73.89 -18.26 89.04
CA LYS A 931 -72.82 -18.10 90.06
C LYS A 931 -73.16 -16.98 91.05
N PRO A 932 -73.98 -17.28 92.08
CA PRO A 932 -74.46 -16.27 93.02
C PRO A 932 -73.32 -15.54 93.77
N GLU A 933 -72.20 -16.21 94.02
CA GLU A 933 -71.05 -15.64 94.74
C GLU A 933 -70.36 -14.50 93.94
N ILE A 934 -70.36 -14.58 92.61
CA ILE A 934 -69.80 -13.55 91.73
C ILE A 934 -70.82 -12.44 91.49
N MET A 935 -72.11 -12.79 91.40
CA MET A 935 -73.19 -11.81 91.40
C MET A 935 -73.19 -10.97 92.67
N ASP A 936 -72.85 -11.56 93.82
CA ASP A 936 -72.70 -10.82 95.07
C ASP A 936 -71.59 -9.76 94.98
N VAL A 937 -70.49 -10.00 94.23
CA VAL A 937 -69.49 -8.95 93.97
C VAL A 937 -70.10 -7.79 93.18
N ALA A 938 -70.83 -8.11 92.10
CA ALA A 938 -71.53 -7.09 91.31
C ALA A 938 -72.56 -6.33 92.15
N ASN A 939 -73.36 -7.03 92.97
CA ASN A 939 -74.33 -6.45 93.90
C ASN A 939 -73.67 -5.58 94.97
N VAL A 940 -72.52 -5.98 95.52
CA VAL A 940 -71.74 -5.17 96.47
C VAL A 940 -71.28 -3.87 95.82
N PHE A 941 -70.79 -3.92 94.58
CA PHE A 941 -70.38 -2.72 93.87
C PHE A 941 -71.56 -1.87 93.38
N ILE A 942 -72.69 -2.47 93.00
CA ILE A 942 -73.94 -1.75 92.72
C ILE A 942 -74.44 -1.05 93.99
N ALA A 943 -74.40 -1.70 95.15
CA ALA A 943 -74.76 -1.10 96.43
C ALA A 943 -73.77 -0.01 96.85
N LYS A 944 -72.48 -0.16 96.57
CA LYS A 944 -71.47 0.91 96.75
C LYS A 944 -71.74 2.09 95.83
N ILE A 945 -72.06 1.86 94.55
CA ILE A 945 -72.48 2.90 93.60
C ILE A 945 -73.73 3.61 94.11
N ASP A 946 -74.77 2.87 94.48
CA ASP A 946 -76.04 3.41 94.94
C ASP A 946 -75.86 4.19 96.28
N GLY A 947 -74.97 3.73 97.16
CA GLY A 947 -74.56 4.44 98.37
C GLY A 947 -73.68 5.67 98.09
N PHE A 948 -73.01 5.73 96.94
CA PHE A 948 -72.24 6.88 96.50
C PHE A 948 -73.11 7.96 95.83
N ILE A 949 -74.30 7.61 95.31
CA ILE A 949 -75.22 8.59 94.68
C ILE A 949 -75.56 9.77 95.62
N PRO A 950 -75.95 9.56 96.91
CA PRO A 950 -76.16 10.68 97.84
C PRO A 950 -74.92 11.54 98.06
N VAL A 951 -73.72 10.93 98.02
CA VAL A 951 -72.43 11.62 98.16
C VAL A 951 -72.11 12.43 96.90
N TYR A 952 -72.39 11.90 95.71
CA TYR A 952 -72.29 12.66 94.46
C TYR A 952 -73.26 13.85 94.46
N ASN A 953 -74.49 13.66 94.91
CA ASN A 953 -75.50 14.73 94.97
C ASN A 953 -75.09 15.87 95.90
N SER A 954 -74.47 15.58 97.04
CA SER A 954 -73.94 16.64 97.91
C SER A 954 -72.69 17.32 97.35
N VAL A 955 -71.81 16.60 96.64
CA VAL A 955 -70.71 17.24 95.87
C VAL A 955 -71.29 18.19 94.83
N LYS A 956 -72.39 17.80 94.14
CA LYS A 956 -73.12 18.67 93.22
C LYS A 956 -73.71 19.89 93.91
N ASP A 957 -74.32 19.73 95.08
CA ASP A 957 -74.87 20.83 95.86
C ASP A 957 -73.78 21.81 96.34
N LEU A 958 -72.61 21.31 96.73
CA LEU A 958 -71.47 22.12 97.17
C LEU A 958 -70.73 22.81 96.04
N ARG A 959 -70.82 22.28 94.82
CA ARG A 959 -70.23 22.88 93.62
C ARG A 959 -71.10 24.00 93.03
N ASN A 960 -72.33 24.16 93.52
CA ASN A 960 -73.21 25.23 93.06
C ASN A 960 -72.49 26.60 93.09
N GLU A 961 -72.38 27.23 91.92
CA GLU A 961 -71.61 28.46 91.70
C GLU A 961 -72.17 29.66 92.50
N ASN A 962 -73.42 29.57 92.94
CA ASN A 962 -74.11 30.62 93.68
C ASN A 962 -73.75 30.66 95.18
N TRP A 963 -72.86 29.78 95.64
CA TRP A 963 -72.40 29.79 97.03
C TRP A 963 -71.52 31.00 97.32
N MET A 964 -72.04 31.95 98.11
CA MET A 964 -71.26 33.03 98.68
C MET A 964 -70.57 32.60 99.99
N TYR A 965 -69.59 33.38 100.44
CA TYR A 965 -68.87 33.14 101.71
C TYR A 965 -69.83 32.95 102.91
N LEU A 966 -70.97 33.65 102.92
CA LEU A 966 -72.00 33.51 103.96
C LEU A 966 -72.60 32.10 104.04
N HIS A 967 -72.81 31.42 102.90
CA HIS A 967 -73.32 30.05 102.85
C HIS A 967 -72.32 29.04 103.40
N TRP A 968 -71.02 29.26 103.17
CA TRP A 968 -69.96 28.45 103.78
C TRP A 968 -69.87 28.64 105.30
N MET A 969 -70.13 29.85 105.80
CA MET A 969 -70.25 30.11 107.24
C MET A 969 -71.50 29.44 107.84
N GLU A 970 -72.63 29.49 107.14
CA GLU A 970 -73.87 28.83 107.54
C GLU A 970 -73.68 27.30 107.62
N LEU A 971 -73.04 26.71 106.60
CA LEU A 971 -72.65 25.31 106.59
C LEU A 971 -71.74 24.94 107.77
N SER A 972 -70.74 25.79 108.06
CA SER A 972 -69.83 25.59 109.19
C SER A 972 -70.57 25.64 110.55
N LYS A 973 -71.61 26.46 110.66
CA LYS A 973 -72.45 26.57 111.85
C LYS A 973 -73.37 25.35 112.03
N VAL A 974 -73.96 24.84 110.95
CA VAL A 974 -74.83 23.64 110.97
C VAL A 974 -74.02 22.40 111.36
N ILE A 975 -72.82 22.25 110.80
CA ILE A 975 -71.96 21.09 111.05
C ILE A 975 -71.30 21.15 112.44
N GLY A 976 -71.21 22.34 113.05
CA GLY A 976 -70.57 22.54 114.36
C GLY A 976 -69.04 22.49 114.35
N ASN A 977 -68.42 22.45 113.17
CA ASN A 977 -66.98 22.47 112.97
C ASN A 977 -66.58 23.61 112.02
N GLU A 978 -65.46 24.28 112.29
CA GLU A 978 -64.94 25.34 111.42
C GLU A 978 -64.50 24.75 110.04
N ILE A 979 -65.14 25.22 108.97
CA ILE A 979 -64.82 24.88 107.58
C ILE A 979 -64.03 26.04 106.96
N LYS A 980 -62.77 25.78 106.62
CA LYS A 980 -61.93 26.76 105.92
C LYS A 980 -62.07 26.57 104.42
N TYR A 981 -62.85 27.44 103.77
CA TYR A 981 -63.01 27.44 102.33
C TYR A 981 -61.71 27.84 101.64
N THR A 982 -61.24 27.00 100.72
CA THR A 982 -60.11 27.24 99.83
C THR A 982 -60.40 26.62 98.48
N VAL A 983 -59.80 27.13 97.40
CA VAL A 983 -60.05 26.62 96.03
C VAL A 983 -59.60 25.15 95.88
N ALA A 984 -58.66 24.68 96.70
CA ALA A 984 -58.18 23.30 96.73
C ALA A 984 -58.99 22.36 97.64
N LEU A 985 -60.14 22.80 98.15
CA LEU A 985 -61.01 22.02 99.01
C LEU A 985 -61.52 20.77 98.27
N ASN A 986 -61.20 19.57 98.78
CA ASN A 986 -61.75 18.31 98.30
C ASN A 986 -62.86 17.79 99.21
N TYR A 987 -63.68 16.89 98.69
CA TYR A 987 -64.82 16.38 99.44
C TYR A 987 -64.39 15.51 100.63
N LEU A 988 -63.25 14.81 100.52
CA LEU A 988 -62.67 14.04 101.63
C LEU A 988 -62.38 14.90 102.88
N TYR A 989 -61.95 16.16 102.69
CA TYR A 989 -61.79 17.11 103.80
C TYR A 989 -63.14 17.39 104.48
N LEU A 990 -64.22 17.56 103.72
CA LEU A 990 -65.55 17.82 104.25
C LEU A 990 -66.14 16.60 104.95
N VAL A 991 -65.88 15.39 104.44
CA VAL A 991 -66.22 14.12 105.11
C VAL A 991 -65.57 14.05 106.49
N ARG A 992 -64.28 14.39 106.62
CA ARG A 992 -63.59 14.44 107.94
C ARG A 992 -64.18 15.47 108.89
N LYS A 993 -64.86 16.50 108.38
CA LYS A 993 -65.54 17.52 109.17
C LYS A 993 -66.97 17.14 109.56
N GLY A 994 -67.46 15.99 109.09
CA GLY A 994 -68.76 15.43 109.47
C GLY A 994 -69.90 15.70 108.49
N ILE A 995 -69.61 16.13 107.25
CA ILE A 995 -70.65 16.58 106.29
C ILE A 995 -71.68 15.49 105.94
N LEU A 996 -71.34 14.21 106.04
CA LEU A 996 -72.22 13.09 105.71
C LEU A 996 -73.47 12.99 106.60
N ASN A 997 -73.43 13.56 107.81
CA ASN A 997 -74.57 13.56 108.73
C ASN A 997 -75.56 14.71 108.45
N PHE A 998 -75.20 15.65 107.57
CA PHE A 998 -75.93 16.90 107.33
C PHE A 998 -76.20 17.14 105.82
N LEU A 999 -76.31 16.06 105.04
CA LEU A 999 -76.55 16.14 103.59
C LEU A 999 -77.87 16.86 103.21
N PRO A 1000 -79.00 16.67 103.93
CA PRO A 1000 -80.23 17.42 103.67
C PRO A 1000 -80.05 18.93 103.85
N GLU A 1001 -79.34 19.34 104.89
CA GLU A 1001 -79.09 20.75 105.20
C GLU A 1001 -78.11 21.39 104.20
N VAL A 1002 -77.12 20.62 103.70
CA VAL A 1002 -76.24 21.06 102.59
C VAL A 1002 -77.07 21.37 101.34
N HIS A 1003 -78.06 20.53 101.03
CA HIS A 1003 -78.97 20.74 99.91
C HIS A 1003 -79.84 21.98 100.13
N GLU A 1004 -80.42 22.17 101.33
CA GLU A 1004 -81.20 23.37 101.67
C GLU A 1004 -80.40 24.66 101.52
N ILE A 1005 -79.13 24.67 101.97
CA ILE A 1005 -78.22 25.84 101.81
C ILE A 1005 -77.93 26.09 100.32
N SER A 1006 -77.72 25.05 99.52
CA SER A 1006 -77.51 25.18 98.07
C SER A 1006 -78.76 25.72 97.35
N VAL A 1007 -79.95 25.24 97.71
CA VAL A 1007 -81.22 25.75 97.15
C VAL A 1007 -81.43 27.20 97.56
N LYS A 1008 -81.17 27.55 98.82
CA LYS A 1008 -81.24 28.93 99.32
C LYS A 1008 -80.26 29.84 98.58
N ALA A 1009 -79.02 29.40 98.37
CA ALA A 1009 -78.02 30.13 97.59
C ALA A 1009 -78.48 30.41 96.15
N THR A 1010 -79.16 29.44 95.53
CA THR A 1010 -79.71 29.59 94.17
C THR A 1010 -80.89 30.57 94.15
N ASN A 1011 -81.80 30.49 95.12
CA ASN A 1011 -82.94 31.42 95.23
C ASN A 1011 -82.49 32.86 95.50
N GLU A 1012 -81.50 33.06 96.39
CA GLU A 1012 -80.92 34.38 96.66
C GLU A 1012 -80.23 34.95 95.41
N ALA A 1013 -79.50 34.12 94.65
CA ALA A 1013 -78.91 34.53 93.38
C ALA A 1013 -79.98 34.88 92.31
N GLU A 1014 -81.06 34.12 92.21
CA GLU A 1014 -82.18 34.42 91.30
C GLU A 1014 -82.92 35.71 91.66
N GLU A 1015 -83.10 36.02 92.95
CA GLU A 1015 -83.68 37.30 93.39
C GLU A 1015 -82.76 38.48 93.04
N ILE A 1016 -81.45 38.32 93.23
CA ILE A 1016 -80.45 39.34 92.84
C ILE A 1016 -80.43 39.52 91.31
N MET A 1017 -80.48 38.45 90.52
CA MET A 1017 -80.52 38.52 89.05
C MET A 1017 -81.82 39.14 88.53
N LYS A 1018 -82.98 38.84 89.13
CA LYS A 1018 -84.26 39.46 88.75
C LYS A 1018 -84.29 40.97 89.00
N ALA A 1019 -83.67 41.43 90.08
CA ALA A 1019 -83.55 42.87 90.36
C ALA A 1019 -82.67 43.60 89.31
N ILE A 1020 -81.64 42.92 88.78
CA ILE A 1020 -80.76 43.43 87.72
C ILE A 1020 -81.46 43.43 86.35
N GLU A 1021 -82.18 42.35 86.00
CA GLU A 1021 -82.94 42.24 84.75
C GLU A 1021 -84.09 43.25 84.62
N GLU A 1022 -84.73 43.64 85.72
CA GLU A 1022 -85.81 44.64 85.72
C GLU A 1022 -85.29 46.06 85.45
N GLU A 1023 -84.04 46.35 85.85
CA GLU A 1023 -83.35 47.60 85.53
C GLU A 1023 -82.91 47.66 84.05
N GLU A 1024 -82.46 46.53 83.48
CA GLU A 1024 -82.08 46.42 82.07
C GLU A 1024 -83.28 46.47 81.12
N ARG A 1025 -84.43 45.87 81.49
CA ARG A 1025 -85.68 45.97 80.70
C ARG A 1025 -86.18 47.40 80.55
N ARG A 1026 -85.99 48.26 81.56
CA ARG A 1026 -86.32 49.70 81.46
C ARG A 1026 -85.48 50.44 80.43
N LYS A 1027 -84.18 50.11 80.34
CA LYS A 1027 -83.24 50.73 79.37
C LYS A 1027 -83.49 50.26 77.94
N GLN A 1028 -83.94 49.01 77.74
CA GLN A 1028 -84.23 48.45 76.41
C GLN A 1028 -85.54 49.01 75.78
N ALA A 1029 -86.56 49.31 76.60
CA ALA A 1029 -87.84 49.85 76.13
C ALA A 1029 -87.75 51.29 75.55
N GLU A 1030 -86.82 52.13 76.03
CA GLU A 1030 -86.55 53.45 75.44
C GLU A 1030 -85.87 53.36 74.06
N LEU A 1031 -85.06 52.33 73.84
CA LEU A 1031 -84.31 52.12 72.61
C LEU A 1031 -85.22 51.65 71.45
N ASP A 1032 -86.18 50.77 71.75
CA ASP A 1032 -87.12 50.21 70.76
C ASP A 1032 -88.18 51.21 70.28
N ALA A 1033 -88.60 52.16 71.13
CA ALA A 1033 -89.50 53.26 70.75
C ALA A 1033 -88.88 54.20 69.70
N LEU A 1034 -87.54 54.34 69.71
CA LEU A 1034 -86.75 55.13 68.77
C LEU A 1034 -86.60 54.43 67.41
N LEU A 1035 -86.47 53.11 67.40
CA LEU A 1035 -86.37 52.26 66.20
C LEU A 1035 -87.71 52.13 65.44
N LEU A 1036 -88.84 52.06 66.15
CA LEU A 1036 -90.19 51.96 65.55
C LEU A 1036 -90.56 53.22 64.73
N ARG A 1037 -90.14 54.42 65.15
CA ARG A 1037 -90.33 55.68 64.39
C ARG A 1037 -89.54 55.73 63.07
N LYS A 1038 -88.43 54.99 62.95
CA LYS A 1038 -87.62 54.90 61.73
C LYS A 1038 -88.23 53.93 60.70
N GLN A 1039 -88.83 52.82 61.15
CA GLN A 1039 -89.41 51.80 60.25
C GLN A 1039 -90.74 52.24 59.61
N LEU A 1040 -91.56 53.04 60.30
CA LEU A 1040 -92.81 53.61 59.75
C LEU A 1040 -92.63 54.57 58.57
N ARG A 1041 -91.43 55.19 58.40
CA ARG A 1041 -91.13 56.02 57.22
C ARG A 1041 -90.78 55.20 55.97
N LYS A 1042 -90.41 53.93 56.13
CA LYS A 1042 -89.96 53.06 55.03
C LYS A 1042 -91.13 52.32 54.34
N CYS A 1043 -92.19 51.98 55.09
CA CYS A 1043 -93.38 51.29 54.56
C CYS A 1043 -94.30 52.14 53.66
N ARG A 1044 -94.01 53.42 53.40
CA ARG A 1044 -94.83 54.28 52.54
C ARG A 1044 -94.37 54.36 51.08
N ARG A 1045 -93.22 53.76 50.73
CA ARG A 1045 -92.63 53.84 49.38
C ARG A 1045 -92.85 52.62 48.50
N ASP A 1046 -93.29 51.48 49.06
CA ASP A 1046 -93.45 50.23 48.31
C ASP A 1046 -94.91 49.97 47.87
N ILE A 1047 -95.74 51.02 47.80
CA ILE A 1047 -96.97 51.02 47.00
C ILE A 1047 -96.78 52.02 45.85
N LEU A 1048 -95.98 51.61 44.86
CA LEU A 1048 -96.14 51.85 43.42
C LEU A 1048 -95.18 50.95 42.64
#